data_AF-A0A9P7HX03-F1
#
_entry.id   AF-A0A9P7HX03-F1
#
_cell.length_a   1.000
_cell.length_b   1.000
_cell.length_c   1.000
_cell.angle_alpha   90.00
_cell.angle_beta   90.00
_cell.angle_gamma   90.00
#
_symmetry.space_group_name_H-M   'P 1'
#
loop_
_entity.id
_entity.type
_entity.pdbx_description
1 polymer ?
#
loop_
_entity_poly.entity_id
_entity_poly.type
_entity_poly.pdbx_seq_one_letter_code
_entity_poly.pdbx_strand_id
1 'polypeptide(L)'
;MDVAGLAIGIVGLYTACRDCYDFFTTVNAAQAESSTHLRELEIQQSILKAWGFHWQIQNEDGSDPGYSDHTRRKRSKIHQYLLSNRFKAEGVFKTLSALADTLCNREKLIKRYGFQLQPTQIIQDGSQSTDDVQLIIPDSKIEDVEPVLHEVRNRLSMLNKLKWALKDKEKFKKLIADLRSHSESLYRLCPENAFESMNIYLTMECLARQESPDGLKWTSTLAAEHAQIDKESLVRQGYELLASTATLKASVNKNRERKEVNDRSLTSIDEMAPEMRYLGKGLALFEEQVVYVEMRDYRGPPLDFTQEQKQRLKQRRKREHFLSLPPYKRPDMNQIDQYSSSDEDEPIERVRPADLRLHALIRNFFDTFQGANMMKNVYGLDIVGIIDHTEGDDKGHCSILYRLPGTIGVQSRERPAENLKLRAPVTLQSLLGARQKKGIRSMLGARFELARKLVRAVCLLHSSGWLHKNIRAESVMFFPEHVNTLQEDRYEVKVEIDVSKPNLMGYIFSRPDDIVIQANPPSAPAPAPEPEMRSGHFAWPEMASVSTTTWESQYGDSETKPRKRTLRSASIYGRNMLGKVATIEEAKETNISGFTLDYYQHPAKHADPTRLYRHAYDVYSLGILLIEVGLWKNLENDDDSDSDSDSNDEEDHYERRRRICRKHLDRLRWECGDTYADVVLNCLMIDSSDDEAAKASERELCGRIVADLENCQA
;
A
#
# COMPACT_ATOMS: atom_id res chain seq x y z
N MET A 1 -1.42 -25.58 38.81
CA MET A 1 -1.79 -26.62 37.83
C MET A 1 -1.92 -25.95 36.48
N ASP A 2 -1.24 -26.49 35.47
CA ASP A 2 -0.51 -25.66 34.51
C ASP A 2 -1.38 -25.18 33.33
N VAL A 3 -1.80 -23.91 33.40
CA VAL A 3 -2.50 -23.20 32.30
C VAL A 3 -1.66 -23.21 31.02
N ALA A 4 -0.36 -23.48 31.09
CA ALA A 4 0.47 -23.71 29.92
C ALA A 4 0.00 -24.90 29.07
N GLY A 5 -0.49 -25.99 29.68
CA GLY A 5 -1.02 -27.15 28.95
C GLY A 5 -2.30 -26.82 28.16
N LEU A 6 -3.20 -26.04 28.76
CA LEU A 6 -4.41 -25.55 28.10
C LEU A 6 -4.09 -24.63 26.91
N ALA A 7 -3.12 -23.73 27.07
CA ALA A 7 -2.71 -22.83 25.99
C ALA A 7 -2.07 -23.56 24.80
N ILE A 8 -1.24 -24.59 25.05
CA ILE A 8 -0.67 -25.45 24.00
C ILE A 8 -1.79 -26.19 23.25
N GLY A 9 -2.74 -26.78 23.99
CA GLY A 9 -3.85 -27.49 23.38
C GLY A 9 -4.81 -26.59 22.60
N ILE A 10 -5.02 -25.34 23.02
CA ILE A 10 -5.76 -24.32 22.26
C ILE A 10 -5.09 -24.02 20.92
N VAL A 11 -3.76 -23.91 20.90
CA VAL A 11 -3.00 -23.73 19.64
C VAL A 11 -3.19 -24.94 18.73
N GLY A 12 -3.06 -26.16 19.26
CA GLY A 12 -3.32 -27.38 18.50
C GLY A 12 -4.75 -27.46 17.95
N LEU A 13 -5.74 -27.05 18.74
CA LEU A 13 -7.13 -27.06 18.32
C LEU A 13 -7.42 -25.99 17.25
N TYR A 14 -6.82 -24.81 17.37
CA TYR A 14 -6.86 -23.79 16.32
C TYR A 14 -6.31 -24.34 14.99
N THR A 15 -5.15 -25.01 15.01
CA THR A 15 -4.57 -25.60 13.79
C THR A 15 -5.51 -26.65 13.19
N ALA A 16 -6.12 -27.51 14.02
CA ALA A 16 -7.07 -28.51 13.54
C ALA A 16 -8.35 -27.88 12.95
N CYS A 17 -8.87 -26.79 13.54
CA CYS A 17 -9.99 -26.03 12.97
C CYS A 17 -9.63 -25.41 11.62
N ARG A 18 -8.44 -24.81 11.50
CA ARG A 18 -7.93 -24.25 10.24
C ARG A 18 -7.87 -25.33 9.15
N ASP A 19 -7.33 -26.50 9.48
CA ASP A 19 -7.21 -27.62 8.55
C ASP A 19 -8.60 -28.22 8.21
N CYS A 20 -9.56 -28.22 9.15
CA CYS A 20 -10.97 -28.55 8.86
C CYS A 20 -11.59 -27.56 7.85
N TYR A 21 -11.22 -26.27 7.87
CA TYR A 21 -11.65 -25.33 6.82
C TYR A 21 -10.99 -25.61 5.47
N ASP A 22 -9.70 -25.95 5.45
CA ASP A 22 -8.96 -26.25 4.21
C ASP A 22 -9.57 -27.41 3.43
N PHE A 23 -10.16 -28.39 4.12
CA PHE A 23 -10.96 -29.44 3.49
C PHE A 23 -12.10 -28.89 2.61
N PHE A 24 -12.79 -27.84 3.07
CA PHE A 24 -13.87 -27.23 2.31
C PHE A 24 -13.40 -26.19 1.31
N THR A 25 -12.30 -25.47 1.55
CA THR A 25 -11.86 -24.40 0.65
C THR A 25 -10.95 -24.88 -0.48
N THR A 26 -10.46 -26.12 -0.43
CA THR A 26 -9.66 -26.72 -1.52
C THR A 26 -10.51 -27.20 -2.70
N VAL A 27 -10.24 -26.66 -3.89
CA VAL A 27 -10.99 -26.94 -5.14
C VAL A 27 -11.05 -28.43 -5.48
N ASN A 28 -10.00 -29.19 -5.20
CA ASN A 28 -9.94 -30.62 -5.48
C ASN A 28 -10.94 -31.46 -4.67
N ALA A 29 -11.41 -30.93 -3.52
CA ALA A 29 -12.38 -31.59 -2.66
C ALA A 29 -13.84 -31.29 -3.07
N ALA A 30 -14.08 -30.19 -3.80
CA ALA A 30 -15.40 -29.67 -4.13
C ALA A 30 -15.84 -29.97 -5.58
N GLN A 31 -17.14 -30.19 -5.81
CA GLN A 31 -17.71 -30.26 -7.16
C GLN A 31 -18.01 -28.87 -7.74
N ALA A 32 -18.02 -28.72 -9.07
CA ALA A 32 -18.12 -27.44 -9.78
C ALA A 32 -19.30 -26.55 -9.35
N GLU A 33 -20.48 -27.14 -9.08
CA GLU A 33 -21.68 -26.41 -8.64
C GLU A 33 -21.56 -25.81 -7.23
N SER A 34 -20.64 -26.33 -6.41
CA SER A 34 -20.41 -25.86 -5.03
C SER A 34 -19.54 -24.60 -4.95
N SER A 35 -18.90 -24.21 -6.07
CA SER A 35 -17.97 -23.07 -6.16
C SER A 35 -18.59 -21.72 -5.77
N THR A 36 -19.90 -21.55 -6.01
CA THR A 36 -20.62 -20.31 -5.72
C THR A 36 -20.68 -19.96 -4.23
N HIS A 37 -20.57 -20.97 -3.34
CA HIS A 37 -20.68 -20.82 -1.89
C HIS A 37 -19.33 -20.97 -1.17
N LEU A 38 -18.26 -21.34 -1.90
CA LEU A 38 -16.90 -21.45 -1.35
C LEU A 38 -16.44 -20.13 -0.73
N ARG A 39 -16.81 -19.01 -1.34
CA ARG A 39 -16.34 -17.69 -0.91
C ARG A 39 -16.79 -17.32 0.50
N GLU A 40 -17.99 -17.73 0.91
CA GLU A 40 -18.50 -17.52 2.27
C GLU A 40 -17.64 -18.29 3.30
N LEU A 41 -17.28 -19.55 2.98
CA LEU A 41 -16.40 -20.35 3.83
C LEU A 41 -14.97 -19.80 3.86
N GLU A 42 -14.44 -19.33 2.73
CA GLU A 42 -13.13 -18.68 2.67
C GLU A 42 -13.07 -17.44 3.56
N ILE A 43 -14.14 -16.63 3.60
CA ILE A 43 -14.23 -15.48 4.50
C ILE A 43 -14.25 -15.93 5.97
N GLN A 44 -15.06 -16.94 6.33
CA GLN A 44 -15.08 -17.47 7.71
C GLN A 44 -13.72 -18.07 8.12
N GLN A 45 -13.05 -18.77 7.21
CA GLN A 45 -11.69 -19.26 7.41
C GLN A 45 -10.72 -18.10 7.65
N SER A 46 -10.82 -17.03 6.84
CA SER A 46 -9.96 -15.85 6.96
C SER A 46 -10.18 -15.10 8.28
N ILE A 47 -11.40 -15.09 8.81
CA ILE A 47 -11.71 -14.56 10.15
C ILE A 47 -11.00 -15.38 11.23
N LEU A 48 -11.04 -16.71 11.13
CA LEU A 48 -10.30 -17.58 12.04
C LEU A 48 -8.79 -17.32 11.94
N LYS A 49 -8.24 -17.21 10.71
CA LYS A 49 -6.83 -16.88 10.50
C LYS A 49 -6.46 -15.52 11.10
N ALA A 50 -7.31 -14.50 10.97
CA ALA A 50 -7.11 -13.20 11.59
C ALA A 50 -7.03 -13.29 13.12
N TRP A 51 -7.89 -14.10 13.73
CA TRP A 51 -7.81 -14.39 15.16
C TRP A 51 -6.48 -15.05 15.54
N GLY A 52 -6.07 -16.10 14.82
CA GLY A 52 -4.80 -16.79 15.09
C GLY A 52 -3.57 -15.89 14.87
N PHE A 53 -3.65 -15.02 13.87
CA PHE A 53 -2.64 -14.02 13.56
C PHE A 53 -2.43 -13.02 14.70
N HIS A 54 -3.50 -12.43 15.24
CA HIS A 54 -3.41 -11.50 16.37
C HIS A 54 -2.69 -12.11 17.58
N TRP A 55 -2.88 -13.42 17.76
CA TRP A 55 -2.29 -14.22 18.83
C TRP A 55 -0.89 -14.74 18.55
N GLN A 56 -0.35 -14.46 17.35
CA GLN A 56 0.95 -14.90 16.87
C GLN A 56 1.08 -16.44 16.95
N ILE A 57 0.01 -17.15 16.58
CA ILE A 57 0.07 -18.59 16.38
C ILE A 57 0.81 -18.80 15.05
N GLN A 58 2.06 -19.26 15.12
CA GLN A 58 2.92 -19.42 13.94
C GLN A 58 2.24 -20.30 12.89
N ASN A 59 2.28 -19.86 11.63
CA ASN A 59 2.03 -20.74 10.49
C ASN A 59 3.28 -21.61 10.33
N GLU A 60 3.24 -22.84 10.86
CA GLU A 60 4.26 -23.86 10.54
C GLU A 60 4.10 -24.31 9.09
N ASP A 61 4.53 -23.47 8.15
CA ASP A 61 4.70 -23.86 6.74
C ASP A 61 5.96 -23.16 6.21
N GLY A 62 7.14 -23.76 6.44
CA GLY A 62 8.32 -23.48 5.61
C GLY A 62 9.61 -22.96 6.25
N SER A 63 9.85 -23.10 7.57
CA SER A 63 11.20 -22.86 8.10
C SER A 63 12.05 -24.13 8.04
N ASP A 64 13.08 -24.11 7.20
CA ASP A 64 14.19 -25.07 7.20
C ASP A 64 14.73 -25.25 8.65
N PRO A 65 14.86 -26.48 9.19
CA PRO A 65 15.21 -26.72 10.60
C PRO A 65 16.68 -26.39 10.96
N GLY A 66 17.42 -25.70 10.10
CA GLY A 66 18.78 -25.25 10.36
C GLY A 66 18.79 -23.81 10.88
N TYR A 67 19.16 -23.63 12.16
CA TYR A 67 19.31 -22.36 12.87
C TYR A 67 18.03 -21.72 13.46
N SER A 68 17.47 -22.36 14.48
CA SER A 68 17.06 -21.58 15.65
C SER A 68 17.26 -22.35 16.95
N ASP A 69 17.94 -21.66 17.87
CA ASP A 69 18.45 -22.10 19.15
C ASP A 69 17.33 -22.60 20.09
N HIS A 70 17.49 -23.83 20.62
CA HIS A 70 16.49 -24.57 21.43
C HIS A 70 16.24 -23.99 22.84
N THR A 71 16.62 -22.74 23.13
CA THR A 71 16.71 -22.20 24.50
C THR A 71 15.86 -20.97 24.80
N ARG A 72 14.87 -20.63 23.96
CA ARG A 72 13.82 -19.67 24.36
C ARG A 72 12.51 -19.92 23.61
N ARG A 73 11.69 -20.87 24.07
CA ARG A 73 10.23 -20.79 23.85
C ARG A 73 9.74 -19.51 24.53
N LYS A 74 9.86 -18.36 23.87
CA LYS A 74 9.10 -17.15 24.26
C LYS A 74 7.65 -17.61 24.36
N ARG A 75 7.07 -17.60 25.56
CA ARG A 75 5.63 -17.86 25.74
C ARG A 75 4.90 -16.93 24.77
N SER A 76 4.15 -17.48 23.81
CA SER A 76 3.50 -16.63 22.79
C SER A 76 2.50 -15.68 23.45
N LYS A 77 2.14 -14.60 22.75
CA LYS A 77 1.22 -13.56 23.24
C LYS A 77 -0.07 -14.15 23.84
N ILE A 78 -0.64 -15.16 23.18
CA ILE A 78 -1.81 -15.90 23.68
C ILE A 78 -1.53 -16.68 24.96
N HIS A 79 -0.35 -17.30 25.12
CA HIS A 79 -0.01 -18.00 26.36
C HIS A 79 0.00 -17.04 27.55
N GLN A 80 0.62 -15.86 27.41
CA GLN A 80 0.66 -14.86 28.47
C GLN A 80 -0.75 -14.33 28.81
N TYR A 81 -1.57 -14.06 27.79
CA TYR A 81 -2.93 -13.58 27.99
C TYR A 81 -3.82 -14.61 28.69
N LEU A 82 -3.79 -15.87 28.24
CA LEU A 82 -4.62 -16.94 28.79
C LEU A 82 -4.16 -17.37 30.20
N LEU A 83 -2.86 -17.29 30.49
CA LEU A 83 -2.31 -17.46 31.85
C LEU A 83 -2.95 -16.49 32.85
N SER A 84 -3.14 -15.25 32.43
CA SER A 84 -3.74 -14.20 33.25
C SER A 84 -5.28 -14.21 33.24
N ASN A 85 -5.90 -14.96 32.31
CA ASN A 85 -7.35 -14.95 32.08
C ASN A 85 -7.94 -16.36 31.97
N ARG A 86 -7.94 -17.12 33.08
CA ARG A 86 -8.38 -18.53 33.10
C ARG A 86 -9.77 -18.77 32.50
N PHE A 87 -10.78 -17.97 32.84
CA PHE A 87 -12.13 -18.13 32.32
C PHE A 87 -12.22 -17.88 30.81
N LYS A 88 -11.41 -16.94 30.30
CA LYS A 88 -11.33 -16.70 28.86
C LYS A 88 -10.66 -17.86 28.14
N ALA A 89 -9.63 -18.47 28.74
CA ALA A 89 -8.98 -19.65 28.19
C ALA A 89 -9.95 -20.83 28.05
N GLU A 90 -10.79 -21.05 29.06
CA GLU A 90 -11.85 -22.05 29.00
C GLU A 90 -12.89 -21.73 27.92
N GLY A 91 -13.30 -20.47 27.81
CA GLY A 91 -14.18 -20.00 26.75
C GLY A 91 -13.61 -20.27 25.36
N VAL A 92 -12.33 -19.92 25.13
CA VAL A 92 -11.65 -20.12 23.84
C VAL A 92 -11.59 -21.60 23.49
N PHE A 93 -11.24 -22.46 24.45
CA PHE A 93 -11.21 -23.91 24.26
C PHE A 93 -12.60 -24.46 23.88
N LYS A 94 -13.65 -24.07 24.60
CA LYS A 94 -15.04 -24.48 24.31
C LYS A 94 -15.49 -24.02 22.93
N THR A 95 -15.23 -22.77 22.57
CA THR A 95 -15.61 -22.21 21.27
C THR A 95 -14.87 -22.90 20.12
N LEU A 96 -13.55 -23.12 20.23
CA LEU A 96 -12.80 -23.85 19.20
C LEU A 96 -13.23 -25.31 19.10
N SER A 97 -13.59 -25.96 20.21
CA SER A 97 -14.09 -27.34 20.20
C SER A 97 -15.45 -27.43 19.50
N ALA A 98 -16.34 -26.48 19.77
CA ALA A 98 -17.63 -26.38 19.10
C ALA A 98 -17.49 -26.06 17.60
N LEU A 99 -16.54 -25.20 17.25
CA LEU A 99 -16.18 -24.90 15.85
C LEU A 99 -15.68 -26.15 15.12
N ALA A 100 -14.75 -26.90 15.74
CA ALA A 100 -14.24 -28.15 15.21
C ALA A 100 -15.37 -29.18 15.02
N ASP A 101 -16.27 -29.34 15.99
CA ASP A 101 -17.40 -30.25 15.86
C ASP A 101 -18.36 -29.80 14.74
N THR A 102 -18.64 -28.51 14.60
CA THR A 102 -19.45 -27.98 13.48
C THR A 102 -18.84 -28.32 12.12
N LEU A 103 -17.52 -28.21 11.97
CA LEU A 103 -16.81 -28.43 10.69
C LEU A 103 -16.53 -29.91 10.41
N CYS A 104 -16.28 -30.71 11.43
CA CYS A 104 -15.73 -32.05 11.28
C CYS A 104 -16.70 -33.18 11.72
N ASN A 105 -17.93 -32.86 12.17
CA ASN A 105 -18.97 -33.87 12.47
C ASN A 105 -19.78 -34.26 11.23
N ARG A 106 -19.54 -35.47 10.73
CA ARG A 106 -20.16 -36.03 9.52
C ARG A 106 -21.69 -36.01 9.55
N GLU A 107 -22.31 -36.40 10.66
CA GLU A 107 -23.77 -36.45 10.78
C GLU A 107 -24.37 -35.03 10.68
N LYS A 108 -23.76 -34.06 11.36
CA LYS A 108 -24.18 -32.65 11.28
C LYS A 108 -24.01 -32.10 9.87
N LEU A 109 -22.87 -32.35 9.23
CA LEU A 109 -22.62 -31.95 7.84
C LEU A 109 -23.71 -32.46 6.88
N ILE A 110 -24.07 -33.74 6.97
CA ILE A 110 -25.07 -34.33 6.07
C ILE A 110 -26.50 -33.89 6.44
N LYS A 111 -26.92 -34.08 7.69
CA LYS A 111 -28.32 -33.90 8.10
C LYS A 111 -28.70 -32.43 8.30
N ARG A 112 -27.86 -31.67 9.00
CA ARG A 112 -28.13 -30.28 9.42
C ARG A 112 -27.68 -29.28 8.36
N TYR A 113 -26.52 -29.49 7.74
CA TYR A 113 -25.90 -28.52 6.83
C TYR A 113 -26.03 -28.86 5.34
N GLY A 114 -26.52 -30.07 4.99
CA GLY A 114 -26.91 -30.39 3.63
C GLY A 114 -25.76 -30.78 2.69
N PHE A 115 -24.66 -31.29 3.24
CA PHE A 115 -23.54 -31.81 2.46
C PHE A 115 -23.81 -33.24 1.97
N GLN A 116 -23.32 -33.55 0.78
CA GLN A 116 -23.17 -34.90 0.26
C GLN A 116 -21.70 -35.26 0.25
N LEU A 117 -21.33 -36.35 0.93
CA LEU A 117 -19.96 -36.83 1.04
C LEU A 117 -19.79 -38.15 0.27
N GLN A 118 -18.78 -38.24 -0.58
CA GLN A 118 -18.46 -39.41 -1.40
C GLN A 118 -17.02 -39.88 -1.16
N PRO A 119 -16.74 -41.19 -1.06
CA PRO A 119 -15.37 -41.69 -0.91
C PRO A 119 -14.52 -41.37 -2.15
N THR A 120 -13.27 -40.97 -1.94
CA THR A 120 -12.33 -40.67 -3.02
C THR A 120 -11.60 -41.93 -3.53
N GLN A 121 -11.58 -43.01 -2.74
CA GLN A 121 -11.00 -44.32 -3.07
C GLN A 121 -11.87 -45.47 -2.54
N ILE A 122 -11.78 -46.66 -3.15
CA ILE A 122 -12.40 -47.91 -2.66
C ILE A 122 -11.65 -48.32 -1.39
N ILE A 123 -12.32 -48.30 -0.24
CA ILE A 123 -11.75 -48.75 1.04
C ILE A 123 -11.68 -50.28 1.01
N GLN A 124 -10.46 -50.84 0.90
CA GLN A 124 -10.21 -52.24 1.26
C GLN A 124 -9.93 -52.31 2.78
N ASP A 125 -10.80 -53.06 3.44
CA ASP A 125 -10.72 -53.67 4.77
C ASP A 125 -10.60 -52.81 6.05
N GLY A 126 -11.57 -53.04 6.94
CA GLY A 126 -11.24 -53.80 8.16
C GLY A 126 -11.12 -53.06 9.48
N SER A 127 -11.17 -51.72 9.53
CA SER A 127 -11.18 -50.99 10.82
C SER A 127 -12.58 -50.52 11.18
N GLN A 128 -13.08 -51.01 12.32
CA GLN A 128 -14.37 -50.70 12.92
C GLN A 128 -14.72 -49.21 12.89
N SER A 129 -15.98 -48.93 12.52
CA SER A 129 -16.58 -47.59 12.45
C SER A 129 -16.68 -46.94 13.84
N THR A 130 -15.81 -45.98 14.13
CA THR A 130 -16.05 -44.99 15.18
C THR A 130 -16.77 -43.77 14.58
N ASP A 131 -17.88 -44.00 13.88
CA ASP A 131 -18.54 -42.99 13.01
C ASP A 131 -19.44 -42.00 13.77
N ASP A 132 -19.81 -42.27 15.04
CA ASP A 132 -21.03 -41.67 15.64
C ASP A 132 -20.89 -41.07 17.06
N VAL A 133 -19.68 -40.82 17.57
CA VAL A 133 -19.54 -40.25 18.93
C VAL A 133 -19.75 -38.73 18.87
N GLN A 134 -20.75 -38.17 19.54
CA GLN A 134 -20.81 -36.72 19.75
C GLN A 134 -19.53 -36.28 20.48
N LEU A 135 -18.90 -35.18 20.07
CA LEU A 135 -17.80 -34.60 20.86
C LEU A 135 -18.36 -34.27 22.24
N ILE A 136 -18.08 -35.12 23.22
CA ILE A 136 -18.40 -34.84 24.61
C ILE A 136 -17.51 -33.65 24.94
N ILE A 137 -18.11 -32.50 25.13
CA ILE A 137 -17.45 -31.31 25.66
C ILE A 137 -17.68 -31.42 27.18
N PRO A 138 -16.80 -32.10 27.94
CA PRO A 138 -16.97 -32.19 29.38
C PRO A 138 -16.96 -30.79 30.01
N ASP A 139 -17.37 -30.71 31.27
CA ASP A 139 -17.21 -29.54 32.13
C ASP A 139 -15.71 -29.28 32.39
N SER A 140 -15.03 -28.82 31.33
CA SER A 140 -13.78 -28.05 31.31
C SER A 140 -12.80 -28.33 32.44
N LYS A 141 -12.25 -29.55 32.47
CA LYS A 141 -11.02 -29.82 33.21
C LYS A 141 -9.84 -29.87 32.23
N ILE A 142 -8.67 -29.44 32.70
CA ILE A 142 -7.44 -29.30 31.91
C ILE A 142 -6.98 -30.66 31.32
N GLU A 143 -7.48 -31.77 31.86
CA GLU A 143 -7.23 -33.16 31.41
C GLU A 143 -8.00 -33.53 30.11
N ASP A 144 -9.00 -32.73 29.71
CA ASP A 144 -9.92 -33.06 28.60
C ASP A 144 -9.45 -32.54 27.23
N VAL A 145 -8.38 -31.74 27.18
CA VAL A 145 -7.95 -31.04 25.95
C VAL A 145 -7.31 -31.96 24.92
N GLU A 146 -6.40 -32.83 25.35
CA GLU A 146 -5.73 -33.81 24.47
C GLU A 146 -6.71 -34.84 23.87
N PRO A 147 -7.63 -35.44 24.64
CA PRO A 147 -8.66 -36.32 24.08
C PRO A 147 -9.51 -35.64 23.00
N VAL A 148 -9.94 -34.39 23.23
CA VAL A 148 -10.72 -33.60 22.27
C VAL A 148 -9.90 -33.34 21.00
N LEU A 149 -8.65 -32.90 21.15
CA LEU A 149 -7.76 -32.62 20.02
C LEU A 149 -7.49 -33.89 19.19
N HIS A 150 -7.24 -35.02 19.85
CA HIS A 150 -7.04 -36.31 19.19
C HIS A 150 -8.29 -36.72 18.39
N GLU A 151 -9.46 -36.61 18.98
CA GLU A 151 -10.74 -36.90 18.32
C GLU A 151 -10.99 -36.02 17.09
N VAL A 152 -10.74 -34.71 17.20
CA VAL A 152 -10.87 -33.77 16.07
C VAL A 152 -9.92 -34.15 14.93
N ARG A 153 -8.66 -34.46 15.23
CA ARG A 153 -7.67 -34.89 14.22
C ARG A 153 -8.08 -36.20 13.54
N ASN A 154 -8.62 -37.16 14.30
CA ASN A 154 -9.13 -38.41 13.74
C ASN A 154 -10.29 -38.17 12.77
N ARG A 155 -11.26 -37.32 13.13
CA ARG A 155 -12.38 -36.94 12.24
C ARG A 155 -11.89 -36.25 10.97
N LEU A 156 -10.96 -35.31 11.10
CA LEU A 156 -10.36 -34.61 9.97
C LEU A 156 -9.65 -35.58 9.01
N SER A 157 -8.88 -36.55 9.54
CA SER A 157 -8.21 -37.57 8.74
C SER A 157 -9.20 -38.41 7.91
N MET A 158 -10.38 -38.69 8.47
CA MET A 158 -11.45 -39.40 7.75
C MET A 158 -12.13 -38.52 6.71
N LEU A 159 -12.37 -37.24 7.02
CA LEU A 159 -12.96 -36.28 6.09
C LEU A 159 -12.08 -36.04 4.87
N ASN A 160 -10.76 -35.92 5.04
CA ASN A 160 -9.80 -35.71 3.95
C ASN A 160 -9.77 -36.86 2.92
N LYS A 161 -10.39 -38.01 3.22
CA LYS A 161 -10.56 -39.13 2.28
C LYS A 161 -11.82 -39.01 1.42
N LEU A 162 -12.65 -37.99 1.64
CA LEU A 162 -13.95 -37.79 1.01
C LEU A 162 -13.92 -36.59 0.04
N LYS A 163 -14.76 -36.63 -0.98
CA LYS A 163 -15.19 -35.48 -1.77
C LYS A 163 -16.54 -35.00 -1.29
N TRP A 164 -16.83 -33.71 -1.47
CA TRP A 164 -18.07 -33.12 -1.02
C TRP A 164 -18.80 -32.34 -2.12
N ALA A 165 -20.12 -32.27 -1.99
CA ALA A 165 -21.00 -31.46 -2.84
C ALA A 165 -22.13 -30.85 -2.00
N LEU A 166 -22.59 -29.66 -2.39
CA LEU A 166 -23.69 -29.00 -1.69
C LEU A 166 -25.06 -29.40 -2.27
N LYS A 167 -25.89 -30.04 -1.45
CA LYS A 167 -27.24 -30.48 -1.85
C LYS A 167 -28.34 -29.46 -1.52
N ASP A 168 -28.19 -28.74 -0.41
CA ASP A 168 -29.23 -27.85 0.13
C ASP A 168 -28.62 -26.51 0.55
N LYS A 169 -28.94 -25.46 -0.22
CA LYS A 169 -28.44 -24.10 -0.01
C LYS A 169 -28.99 -23.45 1.27
N GLU A 170 -30.23 -23.76 1.66
CA GLU A 170 -30.81 -23.18 2.88
C GLU A 170 -30.22 -23.82 4.14
N LYS A 171 -29.89 -25.11 4.09
CA LYS A 171 -29.12 -25.77 5.14
C LYS A 171 -27.68 -25.28 5.21
N PHE A 172 -27.06 -24.94 4.08
CA PHE A 172 -25.72 -24.36 4.05
C PHE A 172 -25.66 -22.99 4.76
N LYS A 173 -26.66 -22.13 4.54
CA LYS A 173 -26.75 -20.84 5.27
C LYS A 173 -26.76 -21.03 6.79
N LYS A 174 -27.32 -22.16 7.30
CA LYS A 174 -27.26 -22.50 8.73
C LYS A 174 -25.84 -22.84 9.19
N LEU A 175 -25.02 -23.48 8.34
CA LEU A 175 -23.59 -23.69 8.64
C LEU A 175 -22.90 -22.34 8.79
N ILE A 176 -23.05 -21.44 7.82
CA ILE A 176 -22.43 -20.13 7.85
C ILE A 176 -22.88 -19.32 9.08
N ALA A 177 -24.16 -19.38 9.44
CA ALA A 177 -24.67 -18.76 10.67
C ALA A 177 -24.02 -19.34 11.95
N ASP A 178 -23.87 -20.67 12.04
CA ASP A 178 -23.21 -21.32 13.17
C ASP A 178 -21.71 -20.95 13.24
N LEU A 179 -21.00 -20.95 12.10
CA LEU A 179 -19.59 -20.54 12.02
C LEU A 179 -19.37 -19.07 12.41
N ARG A 180 -20.29 -18.19 12.01
CA ARG A 180 -20.30 -16.77 12.42
C ARG A 180 -20.50 -16.62 13.92
N SER A 181 -21.41 -17.40 14.51
CA SER A 181 -21.64 -17.40 15.96
C SER A 181 -20.39 -17.81 16.75
N HIS A 182 -19.66 -18.81 16.24
CA HIS A 182 -18.39 -19.25 16.84
C HIS A 182 -17.29 -18.19 16.71
N SER A 183 -17.13 -17.56 15.53
CA SER A 183 -16.13 -16.50 15.35
C SER A 183 -16.43 -15.25 16.19
N GLU A 184 -17.68 -14.83 16.28
CA GLU A 184 -18.13 -13.76 17.17
C GLU A 184 -17.79 -14.08 18.64
N SER A 185 -18.00 -15.33 19.05
CA SER A 185 -17.63 -15.78 20.40
C SER A 185 -16.12 -15.70 20.63
N LEU A 186 -15.29 -16.05 19.65
CA LEU A 186 -13.83 -15.89 19.73
C LEU A 186 -13.42 -14.41 19.85
N TYR A 187 -14.07 -13.52 19.10
CA TYR A 187 -13.82 -12.07 19.15
C TYR A 187 -14.15 -11.49 20.53
N ARG A 188 -15.27 -11.90 21.14
CA ARG A 188 -15.65 -11.46 22.50
C ARG A 188 -14.65 -11.87 23.59
N LEU A 189 -13.83 -12.88 23.33
CA LEU A 189 -12.82 -13.37 24.26
C LEU A 189 -11.47 -12.65 24.09
N CYS A 190 -11.30 -11.86 23.03
CA CYS A 190 -10.13 -11.01 22.80
C CYS A 190 -10.16 -9.73 23.66
N PRO A 191 -9.00 -9.09 23.88
CA PRO A 191 -8.96 -7.73 24.42
C PRO A 191 -9.48 -6.73 23.39
N GLU A 192 -9.98 -5.58 23.84
CA GLU A 192 -10.61 -4.58 22.96
C GLU A 192 -9.66 -4.01 21.90
N ASN A 193 -8.37 -3.94 22.22
CA ASN A 193 -7.36 -3.45 21.29
C ASN A 193 -7.01 -4.45 20.17
N ALA A 194 -7.60 -5.65 20.14
CA ALA A 194 -7.29 -6.67 19.14
C ALA A 194 -8.02 -6.48 17.81
N PHE A 195 -9.14 -5.75 17.80
CA PHE A 195 -10.08 -5.80 16.69
C PHE A 195 -9.55 -5.17 15.41
N GLU A 196 -8.81 -4.06 15.50
CA GLU A 196 -8.36 -3.33 14.32
C GLU A 196 -7.30 -4.12 13.55
N SER A 197 -6.29 -4.70 14.21
CA SER A 197 -5.31 -5.60 13.60
C SER A 197 -5.94 -6.83 12.97
N MET A 198 -6.90 -7.47 13.66
CA MET A 198 -7.65 -8.61 13.09
C MET A 198 -8.43 -8.19 11.83
N ASN A 199 -9.10 -7.04 11.84
CA ASN A 199 -9.91 -6.58 10.71
C ASN A 199 -9.05 -6.22 9.49
N ILE A 200 -7.88 -5.61 9.70
CA ILE A 200 -6.93 -5.31 8.63
C ILE A 200 -6.36 -6.61 8.05
N TYR A 201 -5.93 -7.54 8.91
CA TYR A 201 -5.43 -8.84 8.45
C TYR A 201 -6.47 -9.61 7.66
N LEU A 202 -7.73 -9.68 8.15
CA LEU A 202 -8.85 -10.29 7.44
C LEU A 202 -8.97 -9.71 6.02
N THR A 203 -8.92 -8.39 5.90
CA THR A 203 -9.03 -7.70 4.61
C THR A 203 -7.87 -8.07 3.69
N MET A 204 -6.65 -8.07 4.21
CA MET A 204 -5.45 -8.43 3.46
C MET A 204 -5.46 -9.89 2.99
N GLU A 205 -5.89 -10.82 3.84
CA GLU A 205 -5.94 -12.25 3.53
C GLU A 205 -7.02 -12.55 2.48
N CYS A 206 -8.25 -12.03 2.66
CA CYS A 206 -9.34 -12.21 1.70
C CYS A 206 -9.02 -11.63 0.31
N LEU A 207 -8.24 -10.54 0.28
CA LEU A 207 -7.86 -9.85 -0.95
C LEU A 207 -6.45 -10.21 -1.43
N ALA A 208 -5.79 -11.21 -0.84
CA ALA A 208 -4.42 -11.56 -1.19
C ALA A 208 -4.29 -12.06 -2.64
N ARG A 209 -5.30 -12.79 -3.12
CA ARG A 209 -5.29 -13.42 -4.44
C ARG A 209 -5.72 -12.44 -5.53
N GLN A 210 -5.19 -12.64 -6.74
CA GLN A 210 -5.71 -11.95 -7.91
C GLN A 210 -7.08 -12.53 -8.26
N GLU A 211 -8.07 -11.65 -8.35
CA GLU A 211 -9.46 -12.01 -8.64
C GLU A 211 -9.99 -11.09 -9.74
N SER A 212 -10.94 -11.61 -10.52
CA SER A 212 -11.63 -10.82 -11.52
C SER A 212 -12.39 -9.66 -10.85
N PRO A 213 -12.60 -8.52 -11.54
CA PRO A 213 -13.38 -7.42 -10.99
C PRO A 213 -14.78 -7.85 -10.50
N ASP A 214 -15.38 -8.85 -11.13
CA ASP A 214 -16.70 -9.35 -10.74
C ASP A 214 -16.64 -10.25 -9.48
N GLY A 215 -15.58 -11.05 -9.30
CA GLY A 215 -15.34 -11.79 -8.05
C GLY A 215 -15.10 -10.87 -6.86
N LEU A 216 -14.41 -9.75 -7.08
CA LEU A 216 -14.18 -8.73 -6.04
C LEU A 216 -15.46 -7.96 -5.70
N LYS A 217 -16.28 -7.61 -6.70
CA LYS A 217 -17.62 -7.04 -6.44
C LYS A 217 -18.50 -8.00 -5.65
N TRP A 218 -18.47 -9.29 -6.00
CA TRP A 218 -19.19 -10.31 -5.25
C TRP A 218 -18.74 -10.40 -3.80
N THR A 219 -17.43 -10.37 -3.55
CA THR A 219 -16.86 -10.33 -2.19
C THR A 219 -17.31 -9.07 -1.44
N SER A 220 -17.35 -7.92 -2.13
CA SER A 220 -17.84 -6.67 -1.56
C SER A 220 -19.31 -6.72 -1.16
N THR A 221 -20.19 -7.19 -2.06
CA THR A 221 -21.63 -7.29 -1.79
C THR A 221 -21.91 -8.24 -0.64
N LEU A 222 -21.24 -9.39 -0.62
CA LEU A 222 -21.40 -10.39 0.43
C LEU A 222 -20.96 -9.85 1.80
N ALA A 223 -19.80 -9.17 1.86
CA ALA A 223 -19.32 -8.56 3.10
C ALA A 223 -20.26 -7.43 3.57
N ALA A 224 -20.78 -6.59 2.67
CA ALA A 224 -21.76 -5.56 3.00
C ALA A 224 -23.08 -6.13 3.54
N GLU A 225 -23.58 -7.22 2.95
CA GLU A 225 -24.76 -7.93 3.45
C GLU A 225 -24.53 -8.47 4.87
N HIS A 226 -23.38 -9.10 5.10
CA HIS A 226 -23.01 -9.60 6.43
C HIS A 226 -22.90 -8.50 7.49
N ALA A 227 -22.37 -7.32 7.12
CA ALA A 227 -22.33 -6.15 8.00
C ALA A 227 -23.74 -5.62 8.36
N GLN A 228 -24.72 -5.74 7.46
CA GLN A 228 -26.09 -5.26 7.70
C GLN A 228 -26.90 -6.20 8.60
N ILE A 229 -26.72 -7.51 8.44
CA ILE A 229 -27.44 -8.54 9.21
C ILE A 229 -27.16 -8.40 10.72
N ASP A 230 -25.96 -7.96 11.08
CA ASP A 230 -25.41 -8.14 12.42
C ASP A 230 -24.97 -6.80 13.04
N LYS A 231 -25.95 -5.92 13.27
CA LYS A 231 -25.68 -4.52 13.68
C LYS A 231 -24.89 -4.41 14.99
N GLU A 232 -25.01 -5.41 15.87
CA GLU A 232 -24.35 -5.50 17.18
C GLU A 232 -23.08 -6.39 17.17
N SER A 233 -22.72 -7.00 16.03
CA SER A 233 -21.54 -7.89 15.95
C SER A 233 -20.24 -7.10 16.05
N LEU A 234 -19.27 -7.67 16.78
CA LEU A 234 -17.91 -7.13 16.89
C LEU A 234 -17.12 -7.29 15.58
N VAL A 235 -17.49 -8.25 14.73
CA VAL A 235 -16.86 -8.53 13.43
C VAL A 235 -17.40 -7.59 12.33
N ARG A 236 -18.49 -6.87 12.58
CA ARG A 236 -19.14 -5.96 11.62
C ARG A 236 -18.16 -4.96 10.99
N GLN A 237 -17.29 -4.36 11.79
CA GLN A 237 -16.31 -3.40 11.29
C GLN A 237 -15.31 -4.04 10.31
N GLY A 238 -14.96 -5.31 10.52
CA GLY A 238 -14.14 -6.10 9.61
C GLY A 238 -14.83 -6.33 8.27
N TYR A 239 -16.14 -6.64 8.29
CA TYR A 239 -16.93 -6.78 7.06
C TYR A 239 -17.08 -5.46 6.29
N GLU A 240 -17.36 -4.34 6.97
CA GLU A 240 -17.44 -3.01 6.35
C GLU A 240 -16.09 -2.61 5.70
N LEU A 241 -14.98 -2.92 6.37
CA LEU A 241 -13.64 -2.69 5.88
C LEU A 241 -13.30 -3.56 4.66
N LEU A 242 -13.65 -4.85 4.71
CA LEU A 242 -13.48 -5.78 3.59
C LEU A 242 -14.32 -5.33 2.39
N ALA A 243 -15.58 -4.95 2.59
CA ALA A 243 -16.47 -4.52 1.50
C ALA A 243 -15.94 -3.27 0.78
N SER A 244 -15.58 -2.25 1.55
CA SER A 244 -15.04 -0.99 1.01
C SER A 244 -13.70 -1.21 0.29
N THR A 245 -12.79 -2.02 0.85
CA THR A 245 -11.49 -2.30 0.23
C THR A 245 -11.61 -3.20 -1.00
N ALA A 246 -12.52 -4.19 -0.99
CA ALA A 246 -12.83 -5.04 -2.15
C ALA A 246 -13.43 -4.22 -3.30
N THR A 247 -14.27 -3.23 -2.99
CA THR A 247 -14.82 -2.29 -3.98
C THR A 247 -13.71 -1.47 -4.62
N LEU A 248 -12.79 -0.94 -3.82
CA LEU A 248 -11.62 -0.22 -4.32
C LEU A 248 -10.75 -1.13 -5.20
N LYS A 249 -10.44 -2.35 -4.75
CA LYS A 249 -9.66 -3.32 -5.53
C LYS A 249 -10.33 -3.68 -6.87
N ALA A 250 -11.65 -3.82 -6.89
CA ALA A 250 -12.41 -4.06 -8.12
C ALA A 250 -12.27 -2.88 -9.10
N SER A 251 -12.29 -1.64 -8.59
CA SER A 251 -12.05 -0.41 -9.37
C SER A 251 -10.63 -0.40 -9.95
N VAL A 252 -9.62 -0.70 -9.13
CA VAL A 252 -8.21 -0.82 -9.54
C VAL A 252 -8.06 -1.83 -10.67
N ASN A 253 -8.59 -3.04 -10.50
CA ASN A 253 -8.48 -4.11 -11.51
C ASN A 253 -9.19 -3.73 -12.82
N LYS A 254 -10.39 -3.13 -12.74
CA LYS A 254 -11.14 -2.68 -13.91
C LYS A 254 -10.38 -1.61 -14.70
N ASN A 255 -9.74 -0.66 -14.04
CA ASN A 255 -9.02 0.42 -14.70
C ASN A 255 -7.61 0.00 -15.15
N ARG A 256 -7.04 -1.08 -14.58
CA ARG A 256 -5.79 -1.70 -15.05
C ARG A 256 -5.91 -2.30 -16.46
N GLU A 257 -7.06 -2.91 -16.75
CA GLU A 257 -7.34 -3.55 -18.05
C GLU A 257 -7.72 -2.57 -19.16
N ARG A 258 -8.05 -1.31 -18.82
CA ARG A 258 -8.26 -0.21 -19.78
C ARG A 258 -6.94 0.30 -20.36
N LYS A 259 -6.09 -0.60 -20.87
CA LYS A 259 -5.05 -0.23 -21.82
C LYS A 259 -5.76 0.03 -23.14
N GLU A 260 -5.91 1.31 -23.45
CA GLU A 260 -6.57 1.92 -24.62
C GLU A 260 -7.81 2.72 -24.22
N VAL A 261 -7.58 3.99 -23.86
CA VAL A 261 -8.62 4.99 -24.11
C VAL A 261 -8.49 5.35 -25.58
N ASN A 262 -9.49 4.93 -26.34
CA ASN A 262 -9.92 5.54 -27.57
C ASN A 262 -9.65 7.05 -27.54
N ASP A 263 -8.89 7.52 -28.52
CA ASP A 263 -8.69 8.92 -28.91
C ASP A 263 -10.01 9.69 -29.23
N ARG A 264 -11.17 9.09 -28.93
CA ARG A 264 -12.53 9.54 -29.24
C ARG A 264 -13.37 9.94 -28.04
N SER A 265 -12.90 9.75 -26.80
CA SER A 265 -13.46 10.48 -25.64
C SER A 265 -12.65 11.74 -25.33
N LEU A 266 -11.89 12.24 -26.31
CA LEU A 266 -11.54 13.65 -26.41
C LEU A 266 -12.81 14.44 -26.74
N THR A 267 -13.80 14.42 -25.84
CA THR A 267 -14.60 15.63 -25.70
C THR A 267 -13.62 16.66 -25.17
N SER A 268 -13.06 17.43 -26.10
CA SER A 268 -13.02 18.87 -25.97
C SER A 268 -14.36 19.28 -25.36
N ILE A 269 -14.41 19.30 -24.04
CA ILE A 269 -15.45 20.01 -23.33
C ILE A 269 -15.14 21.47 -23.64
N ASP A 270 -15.74 21.93 -24.73
CA ASP A 270 -15.93 23.33 -25.06
C ASP A 270 -17.03 23.88 -24.13
N GLU A 271 -16.88 23.67 -22.80
CA GLU A 271 -17.74 24.22 -21.77
C GLU A 271 -16.88 25.15 -20.94
N MET A 272 -17.31 26.40 -20.84
CA MET A 272 -16.71 27.48 -20.05
C MET A 272 -15.83 26.93 -18.94
N ALA A 273 -14.50 27.07 -19.06
CA ALA A 273 -13.58 26.68 -18.00
C ALA A 273 -14.13 27.26 -16.69
N PRO A 274 -14.58 26.43 -15.73
CA PRO A 274 -15.13 26.94 -14.49
C PRO A 274 -14.08 27.86 -13.89
N GLU A 275 -14.45 29.09 -13.56
CA GLU A 275 -13.48 30.13 -13.17
C GLU A 275 -12.79 29.71 -11.86
N MET A 276 -11.65 29.04 -11.99
CA MET A 276 -10.88 28.52 -10.87
C MET A 276 -9.99 29.63 -10.34
N ARG A 277 -10.33 30.15 -9.16
CA ARG A 277 -9.56 31.22 -8.52
C ARG A 277 -8.63 30.64 -7.45
N TYR A 278 -7.34 30.61 -7.72
CA TYR A 278 -6.33 30.17 -6.75
C TYR A 278 -6.25 31.14 -5.57
N LEU A 279 -6.26 30.58 -4.35
CA LEU A 279 -6.21 31.31 -3.09
C LEU A 279 -4.82 31.22 -2.42
N GLY A 280 -3.99 30.26 -2.84
CA GLY A 280 -2.67 29.99 -2.30
C GLY A 280 -2.64 28.81 -1.31
N LYS A 281 -1.44 28.31 -0.99
CA LYS A 281 -1.22 27.11 -0.15
C LYS A 281 -1.98 25.86 -0.64
N GLY A 282 -2.07 25.68 -1.95
CA GLY A 282 -2.81 24.58 -2.57
C GLY A 282 -4.33 24.71 -2.49
N LEU A 283 -4.88 25.85 -2.07
CA LEU A 283 -6.32 26.09 -2.09
C LEU A 283 -6.76 26.86 -3.33
N ALA A 284 -7.95 26.51 -3.83
CA ALA A 284 -8.63 27.23 -4.89
C ALA A 284 -10.13 27.31 -4.61
N LEU A 285 -10.76 28.31 -5.20
CA LEU A 285 -12.22 28.42 -5.29
C LEU A 285 -12.69 27.78 -6.59
N PHE A 286 -13.57 26.80 -6.48
CA PHE A 286 -14.19 26.08 -7.58
C PHE A 286 -15.68 25.89 -7.27
N GLU A 287 -16.57 26.37 -8.14
CA GLU A 287 -18.04 26.28 -7.97
C GLU A 287 -18.54 26.72 -6.58
N GLU A 288 -18.10 27.89 -6.12
CA GLU A 288 -18.42 28.44 -4.78
C GLU A 288 -17.90 27.62 -3.57
N GLN A 289 -17.19 26.52 -3.80
CA GLN A 289 -16.55 25.70 -2.76
C GLN A 289 -15.04 25.88 -2.76
N VAL A 290 -14.43 25.90 -1.57
CA VAL A 290 -12.97 25.88 -1.45
C VAL A 290 -12.49 24.44 -1.52
N VAL A 291 -11.64 24.16 -2.50
CA VAL A 291 -11.04 22.85 -2.78
C VAL A 291 -9.53 22.91 -2.54
N TYR A 292 -8.94 21.75 -2.23
CA TYR A 292 -7.50 21.57 -2.24
C TYR A 292 -7.05 21.02 -3.60
N VAL A 293 -5.90 21.48 -4.09
CA VAL A 293 -5.42 21.21 -5.45
C VAL A 293 -4.03 20.62 -5.38
N GLU A 294 -3.87 19.40 -5.90
CA GLU A 294 -2.54 18.86 -6.22
C GLU A 294 -2.32 18.95 -7.72
N MET A 295 -1.22 19.57 -8.11
CA MET A 295 -0.82 19.73 -9.50
C MET A 295 0.38 18.85 -9.79
N ARG A 296 0.33 18.09 -10.90
CA ARG A 296 1.43 17.24 -11.37
C ARG A 296 1.83 17.60 -12.78
N ASP A 297 3.13 17.82 -12.97
CA ASP A 297 3.75 17.91 -14.28
C ASP A 297 3.80 16.50 -14.90
N TYR A 298 3.18 16.34 -16.07
CA TYR A 298 3.24 15.08 -16.82
C TYR A 298 4.17 15.18 -18.03
N ARG A 299 4.96 16.26 -18.15
CA ARG A 299 5.99 16.36 -19.20
C ARG A 299 7.19 15.50 -18.82
N GLY A 300 7.79 14.89 -19.84
CA GLY A 300 8.95 14.02 -19.68
C GLY A 300 10.23 14.76 -19.24
N PRO A 301 11.34 14.02 -19.02
CA PRO A 301 12.65 14.64 -18.81
C PRO A 301 12.97 15.60 -19.97
N PRO A 302 13.67 16.71 -19.69
CA PRO A 302 14.05 17.65 -20.73
C PRO A 302 15.02 17.02 -21.73
N LEU A 303 15.07 17.63 -22.92
CA LEU A 303 16.04 17.45 -24.02
C LEU A 303 15.52 16.73 -25.26
N ASP A 304 14.56 17.35 -25.96
CA ASP A 304 14.70 17.44 -27.41
C ASP A 304 13.87 18.59 -28.01
N PHE A 305 14.39 19.17 -29.10
CA PHE A 305 13.63 20.14 -29.89
C PHE A 305 12.40 19.45 -30.50
N THR A 306 11.24 20.11 -30.55
CA THR A 306 10.07 19.60 -31.29
C THR A 306 10.44 19.35 -32.76
N GLN A 307 9.68 18.55 -33.51
CA GLN A 307 9.99 18.31 -34.93
C GLN A 307 10.08 19.63 -35.74
N GLU A 308 9.20 20.58 -35.44
CA GLU A 308 9.22 21.93 -36.03
C GLU A 308 10.47 22.72 -35.62
N GLN A 309 10.85 22.67 -34.35
CA GLN A 309 12.08 23.32 -33.86
C GLN A 309 13.34 22.67 -34.45
N LYS A 310 13.38 21.34 -34.61
CA LYS A 310 14.45 20.61 -35.31
C LYS A 310 14.55 21.02 -36.77
N GLN A 311 13.41 21.21 -37.45
CA GLN A 311 13.36 21.71 -38.83
C GLN A 311 13.83 23.17 -38.92
N ARG A 312 13.38 24.05 -38.03
CA ARG A 312 13.83 25.45 -37.93
C ARG A 312 15.34 25.54 -37.67
N LEU A 313 15.89 24.73 -36.76
CA LEU A 313 17.33 24.65 -36.50
C LEU A 313 18.12 24.11 -37.71
N LYS A 314 17.59 23.10 -38.41
CA LYS A 314 18.20 22.57 -39.64
C LYS A 314 18.21 23.63 -40.76
N GLN A 315 17.16 24.46 -40.85
CA GLN A 315 17.09 25.59 -41.77
C GLN A 315 18.07 26.71 -41.39
N ARG A 316 18.16 27.10 -40.10
CA ARG A 316 19.15 28.07 -39.59
C ARG A 316 20.58 27.61 -39.92
N ARG A 317 20.93 26.36 -39.61
CA ARG A 317 22.26 25.77 -39.93
C ARG A 317 22.55 25.74 -41.43
N LYS A 318 21.56 25.41 -42.27
CA LYS A 318 21.73 25.47 -43.73
C LYS A 318 22.00 26.89 -44.21
N ARG A 319 21.27 27.89 -43.71
CA ARG A 319 21.45 29.30 -44.07
C ARG A 319 22.80 29.83 -43.60
N GLU A 320 23.20 29.55 -42.37
CA GLU A 320 24.54 29.87 -41.84
C GLU A 320 25.65 29.22 -42.69
N HIS A 321 25.48 27.96 -43.08
CA HIS A 321 26.40 27.29 -43.98
C HIS A 321 26.48 27.99 -45.34
N PHE A 322 25.35 28.39 -45.94
CA PHE A 322 25.34 29.16 -47.19
C PHE A 322 25.97 30.56 -47.06
N LEU A 323 25.78 31.23 -45.92
CA LEU A 323 26.39 32.53 -45.63
C LEU A 323 27.90 32.42 -45.37
N SER A 324 28.37 31.28 -44.85
CA SER A 324 29.79 30.99 -44.63
C SER A 324 30.56 30.65 -45.92
N LEU A 325 29.88 30.35 -47.02
CA LEU A 325 30.51 30.06 -48.32
C LEU A 325 31.02 31.35 -48.99
N PRO A 326 32.15 31.27 -49.74
CA PRO A 326 32.68 32.39 -50.51
C PRO A 326 31.65 32.94 -51.52
N PRO A 327 31.66 34.25 -51.83
CA PRO A 327 30.61 34.93 -52.61
C PRO A 327 30.27 34.23 -53.94
N TYR A 328 31.28 33.69 -54.62
CA TYR A 328 31.15 33.02 -55.92
C TYR A 328 30.55 31.59 -55.86
N LYS A 329 30.34 31.04 -54.66
CA LYS A 329 29.73 29.72 -54.42
C LYS A 329 28.38 29.81 -53.70
N ARG A 330 27.86 31.02 -53.45
CA ARG A 330 26.55 31.20 -52.81
C ARG A 330 25.45 30.93 -53.84
N PRO A 331 24.44 30.10 -53.52
CA PRO A 331 23.24 29.99 -54.35
C PRO A 331 22.52 31.34 -54.46
N ASP A 332 21.76 31.54 -55.53
CA ASP A 332 20.93 32.72 -55.73
C ASP A 332 19.88 32.83 -54.60
N MET A 333 20.03 33.85 -53.75
CA MET A 333 19.27 34.00 -52.49
C MET A 333 17.76 34.19 -52.70
N ASN A 334 17.35 34.56 -53.91
CA ASN A 334 15.95 34.73 -54.29
C ASN A 334 15.14 33.40 -54.34
N GLN A 335 15.79 32.23 -54.26
CA GLN A 335 15.09 30.93 -54.17
C GLN A 335 14.87 30.42 -52.74
N ILE A 336 15.38 31.13 -51.72
CA ILE A 336 15.31 30.72 -50.31
C ILE A 336 14.31 31.59 -49.51
N ASP A 337 13.95 32.77 -50.03
CA ASP A 337 13.10 33.76 -49.36
C ASP A 337 11.58 33.52 -49.51
N GLN A 338 11.09 32.36 -49.07
CA GLN A 338 9.64 32.13 -48.96
C GLN A 338 9.11 32.04 -47.53
N TYR A 339 9.92 32.36 -46.50
CA TYR A 339 9.46 32.36 -45.12
C TYR A 339 9.87 33.63 -44.37
N SER A 340 8.86 34.27 -43.79
CA SER A 340 8.80 35.60 -43.16
C SER A 340 9.93 35.91 -42.17
N SER A 341 10.53 37.10 -42.29
CA SER A 341 11.62 37.59 -41.43
C SER A 341 11.18 38.09 -40.05
N SER A 342 10.00 37.72 -39.55
CA SER A 342 9.52 38.15 -38.22
C SER A 342 9.86 37.19 -37.08
N ASP A 343 10.17 35.92 -37.37
CA ASP A 343 10.48 34.89 -36.37
C ASP A 343 12.00 34.73 -36.11
N GLU A 344 12.84 35.65 -36.62
CA GLU A 344 14.28 35.43 -36.78
C GLU A 344 15.10 35.57 -35.49
N ASP A 345 14.62 36.30 -34.48
CA ASP A 345 15.38 36.60 -33.26
C ASP A 345 14.87 35.90 -31.98
N GLU A 346 13.80 35.10 -32.05
CA GLU A 346 13.33 34.40 -30.86
C GLU A 346 14.25 33.20 -30.51
N PRO A 347 14.68 33.07 -29.23
CA PRO A 347 15.42 31.90 -28.78
C PRO A 347 14.53 30.66 -28.89
N ILE A 348 15.04 29.61 -29.55
CA ILE A 348 14.32 28.34 -29.66
C ILE A 348 14.41 27.63 -28.30
N GLU A 349 13.41 27.84 -27.45
CA GLU A 349 13.32 27.21 -26.14
C GLU A 349 13.02 25.71 -26.27
N ARG A 350 13.76 24.89 -25.52
CA ARG A 350 13.53 23.43 -25.46
C ARG A 350 12.19 23.16 -24.78
N VAL A 351 11.23 22.59 -25.50
CA VAL A 351 9.92 22.21 -24.92
C VAL A 351 10.00 20.79 -24.38
N ARG A 352 9.55 20.57 -23.14
CA ARG A 352 9.39 19.21 -22.59
C ARG A 352 8.10 18.60 -23.14
N PRO A 353 8.16 17.53 -23.94
CA PRO A 353 6.97 16.91 -24.50
C PRO A 353 6.11 16.28 -23.39
N ALA A 354 4.80 16.23 -23.60
CA ALA A 354 3.88 15.52 -22.73
C ALA A 354 4.20 14.01 -22.73
N ASP A 355 4.40 13.42 -21.56
CA ASP A 355 4.53 11.97 -21.40
C ASP A 355 3.14 11.35 -21.24
N LEU A 356 2.69 10.68 -22.30
CA LEU A 356 1.39 10.01 -22.36
C LEU A 356 1.23 8.94 -21.25
N ARG A 357 2.33 8.33 -20.79
CA ARG A 357 2.27 7.33 -19.71
C ARG A 357 2.01 7.99 -18.37
N LEU A 358 2.69 9.10 -18.06
CA LEU A 358 2.43 9.85 -16.83
C LEU A 358 1.02 10.41 -16.82
N HIS A 359 0.56 10.96 -17.94
CA HIS A 359 -0.80 11.46 -18.10
C HIS A 359 -1.85 10.37 -17.88
N ALA A 360 -1.67 9.20 -18.50
CA ALA A 360 -2.55 8.05 -18.31
C ALA A 360 -2.56 7.57 -16.84
N LEU A 361 -1.42 7.60 -16.13
CA LEU A 361 -1.38 7.24 -14.71
C LEU A 361 -2.20 8.21 -13.85
N ILE A 362 -2.13 9.51 -14.12
CA ILE A 362 -2.92 10.53 -13.39
C ILE A 362 -4.42 10.30 -13.63
N ARG A 363 -4.81 10.04 -14.88
CA ARG A 363 -6.22 9.72 -15.21
C ARG A 363 -6.68 8.41 -14.59
N ASN A 364 -5.85 7.37 -14.60
CA ASN A 364 -6.17 6.11 -13.95
C ASN A 364 -6.39 6.29 -12.44
N PHE A 365 -5.55 7.09 -11.77
CA PHE A 365 -5.77 7.45 -10.38
C PHE A 365 -7.14 8.14 -10.19
N PHE A 366 -7.46 9.16 -10.98
CA PHE A 366 -8.76 9.82 -10.93
C PHE A 366 -9.92 8.82 -11.14
N ASP A 367 -9.87 8.01 -12.19
CA ASP A 367 -10.93 7.06 -12.53
C ASP A 367 -11.11 5.96 -11.47
N THR A 368 -10.06 5.62 -10.75
CA THR A 368 -10.05 4.58 -9.73
C THR A 368 -10.62 5.07 -8.40
N PHE A 369 -10.26 6.30 -8.00
CA PHE A 369 -10.55 6.86 -6.69
C PHE A 369 -11.67 7.92 -6.71
N GLN A 370 -12.25 8.25 -7.86
CA GLN A 370 -13.45 9.07 -7.93
C GLN A 370 -14.65 8.38 -7.26
N GLY A 371 -15.49 9.16 -6.58
CA GLY A 371 -16.69 8.67 -5.88
C GLY A 371 -16.63 8.89 -4.38
N ALA A 372 -17.80 8.91 -3.74
CA ALA A 372 -17.91 9.21 -2.33
C ALA A 372 -17.28 8.11 -1.46
N ASN A 373 -16.43 8.49 -0.51
CA ASN A 373 -15.76 7.62 0.46
C ASN A 373 -14.73 6.63 -0.12
N MET A 374 -14.35 6.73 -1.39
CA MET A 374 -13.33 5.85 -2.00
C MET A 374 -11.94 6.05 -1.36
N MET A 375 -11.66 7.26 -0.86
CA MET A 375 -10.39 7.62 -0.22
C MET A 375 -10.43 7.50 1.31
N LYS A 376 -11.60 7.24 1.90
CA LYS A 376 -11.83 7.32 3.36
C LYS A 376 -10.89 6.42 4.16
N ASN A 377 -10.73 5.17 3.70
CA ASN A 377 -9.94 4.15 4.41
C ASN A 377 -8.43 4.36 4.30
N VAL A 378 -7.99 5.07 3.26
CA VAL A 378 -6.57 5.42 3.03
C VAL A 378 -6.25 6.83 3.53
N TYR A 379 -7.15 7.40 4.34
CA TYR A 379 -7.06 8.74 4.92
C TYR A 379 -6.78 9.84 3.89
N GLY A 380 -7.22 9.67 2.64
CA GLY A 380 -7.15 10.70 1.61
C GLY A 380 -8.41 11.55 1.57
N LEU A 381 -8.30 12.73 0.96
CA LEU A 381 -9.46 13.57 0.68
C LEU A 381 -10.26 13.01 -0.51
N ASP A 382 -11.58 13.19 -0.48
CA ASP A 382 -12.44 12.79 -1.59
C ASP A 382 -12.15 13.65 -2.83
N ILE A 383 -12.05 13.01 -3.99
CA ILE A 383 -11.79 13.66 -5.26
C ILE A 383 -13.09 14.30 -5.78
N VAL A 384 -13.01 15.58 -6.15
CA VAL A 384 -14.11 16.36 -6.73
C VAL A 384 -14.02 16.38 -8.25
N GLY A 385 -12.82 16.54 -8.79
CA GLY A 385 -12.62 16.72 -10.22
C GLY A 385 -11.15 16.68 -10.62
N ILE A 386 -10.93 16.73 -11.93
CA ILE A 386 -9.61 16.77 -12.57
C ILE A 386 -9.64 17.83 -13.67
N ILE A 387 -8.59 18.65 -13.73
CA ILE A 387 -8.39 19.67 -14.76
C ILE A 387 -7.10 19.34 -15.48
N ASP A 388 -7.18 19.21 -16.80
CA ASP A 388 -6.03 18.99 -17.67
C ASP A 388 -5.64 20.32 -18.32
N HIS A 389 -4.47 20.86 -17.96
CA HIS A 389 -3.99 22.13 -18.46
C HIS A 389 -3.26 21.91 -19.79
N THR A 390 -4.01 21.97 -20.88
CA THR A 390 -3.49 21.82 -22.25
C THR A 390 -2.97 23.13 -22.85
N GLU A 391 -3.39 24.25 -22.29
CA GLU A 391 -3.10 25.62 -22.73
C GLU A 391 -2.73 26.53 -21.54
N GLY A 392 -2.18 27.72 -21.83
CA GLY A 392 -1.75 28.69 -20.82
C GLY A 392 -0.40 28.37 -20.15
N ASP A 393 -0.11 29.11 -19.07
CA ASP A 393 1.18 29.04 -18.36
C ASP A 393 1.41 27.67 -17.69
N ASP A 394 0.32 26.98 -17.33
CA ASP A 394 0.35 25.66 -16.70
C ASP A 394 0.29 24.51 -17.72
N LYS A 395 0.50 24.78 -19.01
CA LYS A 395 0.49 23.75 -20.06
C LYS A 395 1.39 22.55 -19.74
N GLY A 396 0.82 21.35 -19.81
CA GLY A 396 1.49 20.09 -19.50
C GLY A 396 1.40 19.66 -18.03
N HIS A 397 0.50 20.30 -17.25
CA HIS A 397 0.17 19.88 -15.90
C HIS A 397 -1.25 19.38 -15.81
N CYS A 398 -1.50 18.50 -14.84
CA CYS A 398 -2.83 18.07 -14.48
C CYS A 398 -3.09 18.40 -13.01
N SER A 399 -4.24 18.99 -12.72
CA SER A 399 -4.66 19.36 -11.36
C SER A 399 -5.79 18.45 -10.90
N ILE A 400 -5.60 17.82 -9.74
CA ILE A 400 -6.64 17.04 -9.07
C ILE A 400 -7.24 17.90 -7.96
N LEU A 401 -8.56 18.01 -7.96
CA LEU A 401 -9.33 18.79 -7.00
C LEU A 401 -9.87 17.88 -5.91
N TYR A 402 -9.64 18.25 -4.66
CA TYR A 402 -10.02 17.50 -3.48
C TYR A 402 -10.99 18.30 -2.61
N ARG A 403 -11.99 17.60 -2.07
CA ARG A 403 -12.95 18.17 -1.13
C ARG A 403 -12.28 18.36 0.23
N LEU A 404 -12.36 19.58 0.78
CA LEU A 404 -11.88 19.84 2.13
C LEU A 404 -12.77 19.14 3.18
N PRO A 405 -12.21 18.67 4.30
CA PRO A 405 -12.96 17.90 5.29
C PRO A 405 -13.96 18.77 6.06
N GLY A 406 -15.09 18.17 6.46
CA GLY A 406 -16.14 18.82 7.22
C GLY A 406 -16.72 20.06 6.52
N THR A 407 -16.91 21.15 7.27
CA THR A 407 -17.40 22.43 6.75
C THR A 407 -16.28 23.37 6.31
N ILE A 408 -15.01 22.92 6.30
CA ILE A 408 -13.85 23.77 5.98
C ILE A 408 -13.92 24.25 4.53
N GLY A 409 -14.47 23.44 3.62
CA GLY A 409 -14.68 23.82 2.22
C GLY A 409 -15.83 24.81 2.00
N VAL A 410 -16.83 24.83 2.89
CA VAL A 410 -18.05 25.63 2.74
C VAL A 410 -17.77 27.09 3.03
N GLN A 411 -18.12 27.99 2.12
CA GLN A 411 -18.00 29.42 2.36
C GLN A 411 -19.05 29.91 3.35
N SER A 412 -18.61 30.75 4.29
CA SER A 412 -19.52 31.43 5.22
C SER A 412 -18.93 32.78 5.61
N ARG A 413 -19.76 33.66 6.16
CA ARG A 413 -19.32 34.96 6.70
C ARG A 413 -18.28 34.81 7.81
N GLU A 414 -18.38 33.75 8.61
CA GLU A 414 -17.47 33.44 9.72
C GLU A 414 -16.16 32.82 9.25
N ARG A 415 -16.16 32.17 8.08
CA ARG A 415 -14.99 31.53 7.48
C ARG A 415 -14.90 31.98 6.02
N PRO A 416 -14.33 33.16 5.69
CA PRO A 416 -14.15 33.56 4.30
C PRO A 416 -13.18 32.64 3.56
N ALA A 417 -13.32 32.51 2.24
CA ALA A 417 -12.42 31.69 1.41
C ALA A 417 -10.96 32.18 1.47
N GLU A 418 -10.77 33.49 1.49
CA GLU A 418 -9.45 34.15 1.46
C GLU A 418 -8.69 34.02 2.80
N ASN A 419 -9.35 33.58 3.88
CA ASN A 419 -8.70 33.44 5.18
C ASN A 419 -7.93 32.11 5.30
N LEU A 420 -6.72 32.11 4.74
CA LEU A 420 -5.83 30.95 4.73
C LEU A 420 -5.47 30.44 6.13
N LYS A 421 -5.54 31.26 7.18
CA LYS A 421 -5.28 30.77 8.55
C LYS A 421 -6.33 29.76 9.04
N LEU A 422 -7.55 29.82 8.51
CA LEU A 422 -8.68 28.97 8.92
C LEU A 422 -8.88 27.73 8.06
N ARG A 423 -8.29 27.72 6.86
CA ARG A 423 -8.58 26.74 5.79
C ARG A 423 -7.33 26.04 5.27
N ALA A 424 -6.18 26.71 5.26
CA ALA A 424 -4.99 26.15 4.62
C ALA A 424 -4.47 24.94 5.39
N PRO A 425 -4.09 23.87 4.66
CA PRO A 425 -3.49 22.70 5.28
C PRO A 425 -2.12 23.01 5.86
N VAL A 426 -1.72 22.21 6.84
CA VAL A 426 -0.41 22.25 7.46
C VAL A 426 0.21 20.86 7.35
N THR A 427 1.41 20.76 6.76
CA THR A 427 2.14 19.49 6.59
C THR A 427 2.77 19.04 7.91
N LEU A 428 2.93 17.73 8.11
CA LEU A 428 3.66 17.17 9.25
C LEU A 428 5.08 17.72 9.30
N GLN A 429 5.78 17.81 8.16
CA GLN A 429 7.13 18.37 8.06
C GLN A 429 7.25 19.77 8.71
N SER A 430 6.23 20.63 8.53
CA SER A 430 6.21 21.98 9.12
C SER A 430 5.90 22.02 10.62
N LEU A 431 5.35 20.92 11.16
CA LEU A 431 5.04 20.72 12.57
C LEU A 431 6.21 20.06 13.33
N LEU A 432 7.04 19.27 12.65
CA LEU A 432 8.23 18.63 13.22
C LEU A 432 9.26 19.66 13.69
N GLY A 433 9.96 19.36 14.79
CA GLY A 433 10.97 20.25 15.38
C GLY A 433 10.42 21.49 16.10
N ALA A 434 9.12 21.80 15.99
CA ALA A 434 8.51 22.91 16.71
C ALA A 434 8.30 22.55 18.20
N ARG A 435 9.28 22.88 19.06
CA ARG A 435 9.10 22.80 20.52
C ARG A 435 7.97 23.75 20.95
N GLN A 436 6.84 23.19 21.40
CA GLN A 436 5.71 23.87 22.05
C GLN A 436 5.17 25.12 21.30
N LYS A 437 4.74 24.97 20.04
CA LYS A 437 3.81 25.96 19.45
C LYS A 437 2.46 25.83 20.16
N LYS A 438 1.97 26.92 20.77
CA LYS A 438 0.61 26.97 21.36
C LYS A 438 -0.41 26.54 20.30
N GLY A 439 -1.25 25.55 20.61
CA GLY A 439 -2.33 25.07 19.74
C GLY A 439 -2.04 23.82 18.89
N ILE A 440 -0.88 23.16 19.01
CA ILE A 440 -0.65 21.85 18.38
C ILE A 440 -0.74 20.75 19.44
N ARG A 441 -1.66 19.80 19.25
CA ARG A 441 -1.81 18.62 20.11
C ARG A 441 -0.95 17.47 19.59
N SER A 442 0.34 17.45 19.97
CA SER A 442 1.34 16.45 19.55
C SER A 442 1.94 15.65 20.71
N MET A 443 1.15 15.36 21.74
CA MET A 443 1.54 14.45 22.83
C MET A 443 1.83 13.05 22.29
N LEU A 444 2.60 12.24 23.03
CA LEU A 444 3.03 10.90 22.61
C LEU A 444 1.85 10.02 22.16
N GLY A 445 0.73 10.02 22.90
CA GLY A 445 -0.47 9.27 22.51
C GLY A 445 -1.06 9.71 21.17
N ALA A 446 -1.05 11.02 20.87
CA ALA A 446 -1.50 11.52 19.57
C ALA A 446 -0.53 11.13 18.44
N ARG A 447 0.77 10.99 18.73
CA ARG A 447 1.78 10.49 17.77
C ARG A 447 1.59 9.00 17.49
N PHE A 448 1.27 8.20 18.52
CA PHE A 448 0.95 6.78 18.34
C PHE A 448 -0.33 6.58 17.51
N GLU A 449 -1.36 7.40 17.74
CA GLU A 449 -2.56 7.42 16.90
C GLU A 449 -2.25 7.82 15.45
N LEU A 450 -1.41 8.85 15.25
CA LEU A 450 -0.93 9.24 13.91
C LEU A 450 -0.22 8.07 13.22
N ALA A 451 0.73 7.42 13.89
CA ALA A 451 1.45 6.27 13.38
C ALA A 451 0.49 5.14 12.97
N ARG A 452 -0.44 4.75 13.85
CA ARG A 452 -1.45 3.71 13.57
C ARG A 452 -2.27 4.02 12.32
N LYS A 453 -2.76 5.25 12.19
CA LYS A 453 -3.54 5.67 11.01
C LYS A 453 -2.73 5.63 9.72
N LEU A 454 -1.47 6.06 9.75
CA LEU A 454 -0.58 6.01 8.58
C LEU A 454 -0.30 4.56 8.16
N VAL A 455 0.04 3.68 9.10
CA VAL A 455 0.26 2.25 8.80
C VAL A 455 -1.01 1.62 8.22
N ARG A 456 -2.17 1.88 8.85
CA ARG A 456 -3.46 1.40 8.37
C ARG A 456 -3.75 1.88 6.95
N ALA A 457 -3.50 3.15 6.64
CA ALA A 457 -3.69 3.71 5.31
C ALA A 457 -2.90 2.91 4.26
N VAL A 458 -1.62 2.67 4.53
CA VAL A 458 -0.71 1.96 3.63
C VAL A 458 -1.12 0.50 3.47
N CYS A 459 -1.46 -0.20 4.55
CA CYS A 459 -1.92 -1.59 4.49
C CYS A 459 -3.18 -1.74 3.63
N LEU A 460 -4.14 -0.84 3.78
CA LEU A 460 -5.40 -0.88 3.02
C LEU A 460 -5.21 -0.47 1.55
N LEU A 461 -4.34 0.49 1.29
CA LEU A 461 -3.95 0.86 -0.08
C LEU A 461 -3.24 -0.30 -0.79
N HIS A 462 -2.35 -0.99 -0.08
CA HIS A 462 -1.66 -2.17 -0.61
C HIS A 462 -2.63 -3.33 -0.84
N SER A 463 -3.58 -3.54 0.08
CA SER A 463 -4.63 -4.56 -0.06
C SER A 463 -5.48 -4.36 -1.32
N SER A 464 -5.71 -3.11 -1.73
CA SER A 464 -6.44 -2.79 -2.97
C SER A 464 -5.59 -2.91 -4.24
N GLY A 465 -4.31 -3.27 -4.13
CA GLY A 465 -3.40 -3.41 -5.28
C GLY A 465 -2.85 -2.08 -5.79
N TRP A 466 -2.67 -1.10 -4.90
CA TRP A 466 -2.17 0.22 -5.24
C TRP A 466 -0.92 0.59 -4.43
N LEU A 467 -0.02 1.38 -5.02
CA LEU A 467 1.26 1.82 -4.44
C LEU A 467 1.26 3.34 -4.29
N HIS A 468 1.68 3.85 -3.13
CA HIS A 468 1.65 5.28 -2.82
C HIS A 468 2.82 6.05 -3.46
N LYS A 469 4.04 5.52 -3.37
CA LYS A 469 5.28 6.08 -3.91
C LYS A 469 5.82 7.34 -3.25
N ASN A 470 5.00 8.12 -2.56
CA ASN A 470 5.41 9.40 -1.97
C ASN A 470 5.09 9.49 -0.46
N ILE A 471 5.36 8.44 0.32
CA ILE A 471 5.13 8.44 1.78
C ILE A 471 6.26 9.22 2.45
N ARG A 472 5.94 10.41 2.97
CA ARG A 472 6.89 11.31 3.62
C ARG A 472 6.16 12.36 4.47
N ALA A 473 6.89 13.09 5.32
CA ALA A 473 6.29 14.07 6.22
C ALA A 473 5.61 15.25 5.49
N GLU A 474 5.98 15.53 4.25
CA GLU A 474 5.31 16.50 3.39
C GLU A 474 3.90 16.05 2.97
N SER A 475 3.75 14.76 2.71
CA SER A 475 2.51 14.13 2.23
C SER A 475 1.46 13.95 3.32
N VAL A 476 1.80 14.17 4.59
CA VAL A 476 0.86 14.08 5.71
C VAL A 476 0.36 15.47 6.07
N MET A 477 -0.94 15.71 5.88
CA MET A 477 -1.58 17.01 6.02
C MET A 477 -2.58 17.05 7.17
N PHE A 478 -2.69 18.21 7.81
CA PHE A 478 -3.67 18.48 8.86
C PHE A 478 -4.47 19.74 8.52
N PHE A 479 -5.75 19.73 8.89
CA PHE A 479 -6.65 20.87 8.68
C PHE A 479 -7.10 21.47 10.02
N PRO A 480 -7.24 22.81 10.11
CA PRO A 480 -7.79 23.48 11.29
C PRO A 480 -9.25 23.06 11.60
N GLU A 481 -9.48 22.37 12.72
CA GLU A 481 -10.83 21.90 13.08
C GLU A 481 -11.67 22.93 13.84
N HIS A 482 -11.09 23.60 14.84
CA HIS A 482 -11.83 24.47 15.78
C HIS A 482 -11.34 25.91 15.71
N VAL A 483 -12.29 26.84 15.63
CA VAL A 483 -12.10 28.27 15.86
C VAL A 483 -12.84 28.60 17.14
N ASN A 484 -12.13 28.69 18.27
CA ASN A 484 -12.77 29.22 19.47
C ASN A 484 -12.75 30.75 19.38
N THR A 485 -13.94 31.35 19.31
CA THR A 485 -14.17 32.77 19.59
C THR A 485 -14.40 32.93 21.09
N LEU A 486 -13.55 33.72 21.76
CA LEU A 486 -13.90 34.68 22.83
C LEU A 486 -12.67 35.03 23.71
N GLN A 487 -12.33 36.32 23.73
CA GLN A 487 -12.09 37.05 24.98
C GLN A 487 -12.64 38.48 24.79
N GLU A 488 -13.36 38.96 25.80
CA GLU A 488 -13.91 40.31 25.89
C GLU A 488 -12.81 41.32 25.45
N ASP A 489 -13.16 42.13 24.45
CA ASP A 489 -12.35 43.20 23.84
C ASP A 489 -11.28 42.84 22.77
N ARG A 490 -11.01 41.56 22.43
CA ARG A 490 -10.15 41.21 21.26
C ARG A 490 -10.61 39.96 20.48
N TYR A 491 -10.88 40.13 19.19
CA TYR A 491 -11.12 39.05 18.23
C TYR A 491 -9.81 38.31 17.88
N GLU A 492 -9.35 37.38 18.72
CA GLU A 492 -8.26 36.46 18.37
C GLU A 492 -8.81 35.07 18.03
N VAL A 493 -8.64 34.65 16.77
CA VAL A 493 -8.96 33.28 16.32
C VAL A 493 -7.88 32.33 16.83
N LYS A 494 -8.23 31.46 17.79
CA LYS A 494 -7.36 30.37 18.21
C LYS A 494 -7.59 29.14 17.34
N VAL A 495 -6.57 28.76 16.57
CA VAL A 495 -6.56 27.54 15.74
C VAL A 495 -5.89 26.41 16.51
N GLU A 496 -6.58 25.28 16.64
CA GLU A 496 -6.02 24.05 17.20
C GLU A 496 -5.84 23.00 16.10
N ILE A 497 -4.67 22.35 16.09
CA ILE A 497 -4.32 21.26 15.17
C ILE A 497 -4.15 19.98 15.98
N ASP A 498 -4.98 19.00 15.66
CA ASP A 498 -4.93 17.67 16.24
C ASP A 498 -4.19 16.70 15.30
N VAL A 499 -2.97 16.32 15.68
CA VAL A 499 -2.11 15.47 14.82
C VAL A 499 -2.61 14.03 14.75
N SER A 500 -3.56 13.63 15.60
CA SER A 500 -4.20 12.32 15.52
C SER A 500 -5.19 12.22 14.36
N LYS A 501 -5.45 13.30 13.60
CA LYS A 501 -6.38 13.32 12.46
C LYS A 501 -5.67 13.69 11.15
N PRO A 502 -4.75 12.83 10.66
CA PRO A 502 -4.03 13.07 9.42
C PRO A 502 -4.92 12.92 8.19
N ASN A 503 -4.53 13.62 7.13
CA ASN A 503 -4.92 13.31 5.76
C ASN A 503 -3.63 12.98 4.98
N LEU A 504 -3.54 11.77 4.44
CA LEU A 504 -2.46 11.35 3.57
C LEU A 504 -2.75 11.89 2.16
N MET A 505 -1.77 12.57 1.57
CA MET A 505 -1.83 13.24 0.27
C MET A 505 -0.59 12.85 -0.57
N GLY A 506 -0.38 13.47 -1.74
CA GLY A 506 0.73 13.11 -2.62
C GLY A 506 0.45 11.86 -3.48
N TYR A 507 -0.82 11.46 -3.58
CA TYR A 507 -1.27 10.37 -4.45
C TYR A 507 -1.06 10.67 -5.94
N ILE A 508 -0.77 11.92 -6.30
CA ILE A 508 -0.40 12.26 -7.67
C ILE A 508 0.76 11.42 -8.21
N PHE A 509 1.65 10.86 -7.38
CA PHE A 509 2.76 9.96 -7.81
C PHE A 509 2.43 8.47 -7.75
N SER A 510 1.27 8.13 -7.21
CA SER A 510 0.82 6.77 -6.95
C SER A 510 0.49 6.03 -8.25
N ARG A 511 0.39 4.71 -8.18
CA ARG A 511 0.14 3.84 -9.35
C ARG A 511 -0.47 2.50 -8.92
N PRO A 512 -1.15 1.78 -9.82
CA PRO A 512 -1.49 0.38 -9.57
C PRO A 512 -0.22 -0.46 -9.44
N ASP A 513 -0.31 -1.54 -8.65
CA ASP A 513 0.74 -2.55 -8.58
C ASP A 513 0.75 -3.37 -9.89
N ASP A 514 1.83 -3.23 -10.66
CA ASP A 514 1.97 -3.81 -11.99
C ASP A 514 2.65 -5.18 -12.00
N ILE A 515 3.07 -5.72 -10.85
CA ILE A 515 3.69 -7.05 -10.77
C ILE A 515 2.61 -8.12 -10.99
N VAL A 516 2.56 -8.68 -12.21
CA VAL A 516 1.64 -9.77 -12.58
C VAL A 516 2.20 -11.11 -12.10
N ILE A 517 1.48 -11.77 -11.20
CA ILE A 517 1.78 -13.14 -10.76
C ILE A 517 1.07 -14.09 -11.72
N GLN A 518 1.79 -14.65 -12.69
CA GLN A 518 1.30 -15.83 -13.38
C GLN A 518 1.51 -17.04 -12.47
N ALA A 519 0.43 -17.53 -11.86
CA ALA A 519 0.42 -18.88 -11.32
C ALA A 519 0.51 -19.85 -12.50
N ASN A 520 1.70 -20.33 -12.83
CA ASN A 520 1.85 -21.38 -13.82
C ASN A 520 1.09 -22.62 -13.31
N PRO A 521 0.12 -23.17 -14.06
CA PRO A 521 -0.49 -24.43 -13.69
C PRO A 521 0.60 -25.53 -13.68
N PRO A 522 0.47 -26.55 -12.81
CA PRO A 522 1.46 -27.62 -12.71
C PRO A 522 1.61 -28.27 -14.09
N SER A 523 2.82 -28.14 -14.66
CA SER A 523 3.15 -28.71 -15.95
C SER A 523 3.02 -30.22 -15.86
N ALA A 524 2.18 -30.83 -16.72
CA ALA A 524 2.13 -32.28 -16.85
C ALA A 524 3.54 -32.81 -17.20
N PRO A 525 3.94 -34.00 -16.71
CA PRO A 525 5.26 -34.54 -16.99
C PRO A 525 5.40 -34.78 -18.50
N ALA A 526 6.43 -34.20 -19.12
CA ALA A 526 6.74 -34.47 -20.52
C ALA A 526 7.16 -35.95 -20.69
N PRO A 527 6.73 -36.63 -21.76
CA PRO A 527 7.13 -38.00 -22.01
C PRO A 527 8.63 -38.08 -22.35
N ALA A 528 9.29 -39.15 -21.88
CA ALA A 528 10.71 -39.40 -22.12
C ALA A 528 11.02 -39.55 -23.62
N PRO A 529 12.16 -39.04 -24.12
CA PRO A 529 12.51 -39.16 -25.53
C PRO A 529 13.09 -40.56 -25.84
N GLU A 530 12.56 -41.19 -26.88
CA GLU A 530 13.14 -42.39 -27.50
C GLU A 530 14.41 -42.05 -28.32
N PRO A 531 15.34 -43.00 -28.50
CA PRO A 531 16.65 -42.73 -29.05
C PRO A 531 16.69 -42.99 -30.55
N GLU A 532 17.12 -42.04 -31.39
CA GLU A 532 17.71 -42.42 -32.67
C GLU A 532 18.69 -41.41 -33.31
N MET A 533 19.87 -41.97 -33.56
CA MET A 533 20.86 -41.78 -34.63
C MET A 533 21.38 -40.37 -35.02
N ARG A 534 22.66 -40.20 -34.69
CA ARG A 534 23.61 -39.22 -35.23
C ARG A 534 23.75 -39.32 -36.76
N SER A 535 23.64 -38.17 -37.43
CA SER A 535 24.53 -37.82 -38.54
C SER A 535 24.96 -36.36 -38.39
N GLY A 536 26.27 -36.12 -38.53
CA GLY A 536 26.90 -34.89 -38.09
C GLY A 536 26.98 -33.83 -39.18
N HIS A 537 26.78 -32.57 -38.79
CA HIS A 537 27.45 -31.41 -39.36
C HIS A 537 27.61 -30.35 -38.25
N PHE A 538 28.86 -29.99 -37.96
CA PHE A 538 29.23 -28.96 -36.98
C PHE A 538 28.91 -27.57 -37.55
N ALA A 539 28.09 -26.79 -36.85
CA ALA A 539 27.95 -25.34 -37.02
C ALA A 539 27.85 -24.68 -35.63
N TRP A 540 28.70 -23.69 -35.39
CA TRP A 540 28.72 -22.86 -34.18
C TRP A 540 27.72 -21.69 -34.34
N PRO A 541 26.88 -21.36 -33.34
CA PRO A 541 26.17 -20.08 -33.31
C PRO A 541 27.01 -18.99 -32.61
N GLU A 542 27.05 -17.82 -33.25
CA GLU A 542 27.73 -16.60 -32.84
C GLU A 542 27.31 -16.09 -31.45
N MET A 543 28.30 -15.74 -30.62
CA MET A 543 28.15 -14.80 -29.50
C MET A 543 28.31 -13.38 -30.04
N ALA A 544 27.27 -12.54 -29.93
CA ALA A 544 27.41 -11.11 -30.10
C ALA A 544 27.76 -10.45 -28.76
N SER A 545 29.05 -10.18 -28.55
CA SER A 545 29.56 -9.21 -27.58
C SER A 545 29.23 -7.79 -28.07
N VAL A 546 28.67 -6.93 -27.21
CA VAL A 546 28.71 -5.47 -27.46
C VAL A 546 29.30 -4.78 -26.24
N SER A 547 30.45 -4.18 -26.51
CA SER A 547 31.36 -3.48 -25.62
C SER A 547 30.85 -2.11 -25.19
N THR A 548 31.13 -1.79 -23.93
CA THR A 548 31.19 -0.47 -23.32
C THR A 548 32.13 0.48 -24.10
N THR A 549 31.77 1.75 -24.21
CA THR A 549 32.75 2.81 -24.52
C THR A 549 32.43 4.06 -23.69
N THR A 550 33.18 4.18 -22.59
CA THR A 550 33.42 5.41 -21.85
C THR A 550 34.22 6.38 -22.71
N TRP A 551 33.84 7.66 -22.70
CA TRP A 551 34.66 8.75 -23.22
C TRP A 551 35.02 9.71 -22.10
N GLU A 552 36.33 9.72 -21.82
CA GLU A 552 37.06 10.71 -21.03
C GLU A 552 37.35 11.93 -21.93
N SER A 553 37.33 13.15 -21.39
CA SER A 553 37.90 14.33 -22.06
C SER A 553 38.56 15.25 -21.03
N GLN A 554 39.85 15.50 -21.25
CA GLN A 554 40.75 16.36 -20.48
C GLN A 554 40.85 17.78 -21.07
N TYR A 555 41.57 18.66 -20.34
CA TYR A 555 41.89 20.10 -20.51
C TYR A 555 40.84 21.06 -19.93
N GLY A 556 41.14 22.02 -19.03
CA GLY A 556 42.39 22.49 -18.43
C GLY A 556 42.29 24.00 -18.13
N ASP A 557 42.23 24.35 -16.84
CA ASP A 557 42.49 25.65 -16.17
C ASP A 557 41.68 26.93 -16.46
N SER A 558 41.05 27.48 -15.41
CA SER A 558 41.60 28.62 -14.64
C SER A 558 40.63 29.11 -13.54
N GLU A 559 41.20 29.48 -12.40
CA GLU A 559 40.56 29.84 -11.13
C GLU A 559 39.68 31.10 -11.17
N THR A 560 38.64 31.14 -10.34
CA THR A 560 38.37 32.25 -9.39
C THR A 560 37.22 31.88 -8.44
N LYS A 561 37.49 31.91 -7.12
CA LYS A 561 36.50 31.74 -6.04
C LYS A 561 35.54 32.94 -5.98
N PRO A 562 34.24 32.73 -5.71
CA PRO A 562 33.68 33.43 -4.53
C PRO A 562 32.59 32.68 -3.74
N ARG A 563 32.77 32.73 -2.42
CA ARG A 563 31.79 32.94 -1.33
C ARG A 563 30.44 32.19 -1.33
N LYS A 564 30.39 31.24 -0.38
CA LYS A 564 29.23 30.67 0.35
C LYS A 564 27.95 31.51 0.30
N ARG A 565 26.88 30.92 -0.25
CA ARG A 565 25.49 31.29 0.04
C ARG A 565 24.60 30.06 -0.01
N THR A 566 23.82 29.91 1.06
CA THR A 566 22.89 28.83 1.39
C THR A 566 21.87 28.53 0.30
N LEU A 567 21.83 27.29 -0.17
CA LEU A 567 20.80 26.76 -1.06
C LEU A 567 19.51 26.50 -0.26
N ARG A 568 18.39 27.10 -0.67
CA ARG A 568 17.05 26.79 -0.12
C ARG A 568 16.39 25.72 -0.98
N SER A 569 15.88 24.70 -0.31
CA SER A 569 15.04 23.62 -0.81
C SER A 569 13.96 24.09 -1.79
N ALA A 570 13.86 23.39 -2.93
CA ALA A 570 12.79 23.55 -3.90
C ALA A 570 11.48 23.01 -3.30
N SER A 571 10.59 23.93 -2.92
CA SER A 571 9.25 23.63 -2.44
C SER A 571 8.39 23.06 -3.58
N ILE A 572 7.94 21.81 -3.45
CA ILE A 572 6.92 21.18 -4.32
C ILE A 572 5.50 21.66 -3.95
N TYR A 573 5.34 22.51 -2.92
CA TYR A 573 4.08 23.20 -2.65
C TYR A 573 4.13 24.63 -3.17
N GLY A 574 3.23 24.93 -4.11
CA GLY A 574 2.77 26.28 -4.46
C GLY A 574 3.87 27.31 -4.72
N ARG A 575 4.20 27.51 -6.00
CA ARG A 575 5.01 28.64 -6.49
C ARG A 575 4.55 29.94 -5.81
N ASN A 576 5.49 30.66 -5.18
CA ASN A 576 5.31 32.08 -4.84
C ASN A 576 5.09 32.84 -6.15
N MET A 577 3.83 33.12 -6.47
CA MET A 577 3.42 33.94 -7.62
C MET A 577 3.61 35.41 -7.26
N LEU A 578 4.84 35.92 -7.41
CA LEU A 578 5.22 37.32 -7.73
C LEU A 578 6.76 37.47 -7.65
N GLY A 579 7.44 37.60 -8.80
CA GLY A 579 8.84 38.02 -8.85
C GLY A 579 9.63 37.49 -10.06
N LYS A 580 10.21 38.41 -10.84
CA LYS A 580 10.89 38.27 -12.14
C LYS A 580 11.90 37.11 -12.28
N VAL A 581 11.93 36.61 -13.52
CA VAL A 581 12.82 35.59 -14.11
C VAL A 581 14.31 35.92 -13.93
N ALA A 582 15.09 34.95 -13.45
CA ALA A 582 16.53 34.87 -13.64
C ALA A 582 16.88 33.46 -14.15
N THR A 583 17.78 33.43 -15.13
CA THR A 583 18.20 32.33 -16.00
C THR A 583 18.77 31.11 -15.26
N ILE A 584 18.44 29.93 -15.79
CA ILE A 584 18.73 28.58 -15.28
C ILE A 584 20.16 28.17 -15.67
N GLU A 585 21.02 27.90 -14.68
CA GLU A 585 22.23 27.09 -14.86
C GLU A 585 21.90 25.62 -14.55
N GLU A 586 22.39 24.74 -15.41
CA GLU A 586 22.16 23.28 -15.44
C GLU A 586 22.58 22.61 -14.11
N ALA A 587 21.61 22.39 -13.22
CA ALA A 587 21.79 21.53 -12.05
C ALA A 587 21.88 20.07 -12.53
N LYS A 588 22.90 19.34 -12.08
CA LYS A 588 23.07 17.89 -12.31
C LYS A 588 21.78 17.14 -11.91
N GLU A 589 20.99 16.77 -12.92
CA GLU A 589 19.68 16.14 -12.79
C GLU A 589 19.81 14.65 -12.40
N THR A 590 19.65 14.33 -11.12
CA THR A 590 19.17 13.01 -10.66
C THR A 590 17.66 13.00 -10.45
N ASN A 591 16.95 13.96 -11.06
CA ASN A 591 15.53 14.18 -10.91
C ASN A 591 14.79 13.63 -12.13
N ILE A 592 14.66 12.30 -12.21
CA ILE A 592 13.87 11.68 -13.27
C ILE A 592 12.39 11.93 -12.92
N SER A 593 11.72 12.80 -13.68
CA SER A 593 10.26 13.03 -13.62
C SER A 593 9.69 13.54 -12.28
N GLY A 594 10.44 14.38 -11.55
CA GLY A 594 9.96 15.02 -10.32
C GLY A 594 9.95 14.11 -9.08
N PHE A 595 10.73 13.03 -9.11
CA PHE A 595 10.88 12.07 -8.02
C PHE A 595 12.30 12.19 -7.42
N THR A 596 12.39 12.46 -6.13
CA THR A 596 13.68 12.62 -5.42
C THR A 596 14.13 11.28 -4.84
N LEU A 597 15.30 10.79 -5.27
CA LEU A 597 15.96 9.64 -4.66
C LEU A 597 16.68 10.10 -3.38
N ASP A 598 15.93 10.21 -2.28
CA ASP A 598 16.42 10.64 -0.98
C ASP A 598 16.40 9.49 0.05
N TYR A 599 16.55 9.80 1.34
CA TYR A 599 16.57 8.80 2.41
C TYR A 599 15.23 8.10 2.67
N TYR A 600 14.10 8.60 2.13
CA TYR A 600 12.83 7.88 2.17
C TYR A 600 12.81 6.73 1.17
N GLN A 601 13.65 6.74 0.14
CA GLN A 601 13.69 5.67 -0.84
C GLN A 601 14.51 4.47 -0.34
N HIS A 602 13.97 3.28 -0.56
CA HIS A 602 14.60 2.03 -0.16
C HIS A 602 15.97 1.84 -0.84
N PRO A 603 17.00 1.31 -0.15
CA PRO A 603 18.35 1.14 -0.71
C PRO A 603 18.40 0.40 -2.06
N ALA A 604 17.56 -0.63 -2.23
CA ALA A 604 17.49 -1.36 -3.51
C ALA A 604 16.98 -0.52 -4.69
N LYS A 605 16.19 0.54 -4.43
CA LYS A 605 15.74 1.48 -5.46
C LYS A 605 16.81 2.50 -5.82
N HIS A 606 17.69 2.84 -4.87
CA HIS A 606 18.90 3.61 -5.15
C HIS A 606 19.90 2.79 -5.97
N ALA A 607 20.13 1.53 -5.59
CA ALA A 607 21.03 0.63 -6.30
C ALA A 607 20.59 0.33 -7.74
N ASP A 608 19.27 0.26 -7.99
CA ASP A 608 18.71 0.15 -9.34
C ASP A 608 17.55 1.13 -9.53
N PRO A 609 17.83 2.36 -10.02
CA PRO A 609 16.82 3.36 -10.30
C PRO A 609 15.84 2.96 -11.41
N THR A 610 16.20 1.99 -12.26
CA THR A 610 15.32 1.52 -13.35
C THR A 610 14.31 0.48 -12.87
N ARG A 611 14.57 -0.18 -11.73
CA ARG A 611 13.66 -1.16 -11.12
C ARG A 611 12.28 -0.57 -10.88
N LEU A 612 11.24 -1.34 -11.17
CA LEU A 612 9.86 -0.95 -10.85
C LEU A 612 9.68 -0.78 -9.34
N TYR A 613 8.90 0.23 -8.96
CA TYR A 613 8.57 0.50 -7.56
C TYR A 613 7.68 -0.61 -6.98
N ARG A 614 7.81 -0.90 -5.67
CA ARG A 614 7.18 -2.05 -5.00
C ARG A 614 6.58 -1.69 -3.64
N HIS A 615 5.77 -2.60 -3.10
CA HIS A 615 5.20 -2.51 -1.75
C HIS A 615 6.28 -2.29 -0.68
N ALA A 616 7.37 -3.06 -0.72
CA ALA A 616 8.46 -2.95 0.24
C ALA A 616 9.07 -1.53 0.33
N TYR A 617 9.01 -0.75 -0.75
CA TYR A 617 9.55 0.61 -0.78
C TYR A 617 8.63 1.60 -0.06
N ASP A 618 7.31 1.42 -0.15
CA ASP A 618 6.34 2.17 0.66
C ASP A 618 6.49 1.84 2.15
N VAL A 619 6.70 0.56 2.50
CA VAL A 619 6.90 0.14 3.90
C VAL A 619 8.20 0.71 4.46
N TYR A 620 9.28 0.72 3.69
CA TYR A 620 10.52 1.38 4.09
C TYR A 620 10.33 2.89 4.31
N SER A 621 9.67 3.57 3.36
CA SER A 621 9.34 5.00 3.46
C SER A 621 8.52 5.29 4.72
N LEU A 622 7.58 4.40 5.04
CA LEU A 622 6.78 4.45 6.26
C LEU A 622 7.66 4.29 7.52
N GLY A 623 8.65 3.39 7.50
CA GLY A 623 9.63 3.25 8.59
C GLY A 623 10.38 4.54 8.89
N ILE A 624 10.84 5.25 7.86
CA ILE A 624 11.48 6.57 7.99
C ILE A 624 10.50 7.59 8.58
N LEU A 625 9.28 7.66 8.04
CA LEU A 625 8.24 8.57 8.54
C LEU A 625 7.89 8.30 10.01
N LEU A 626 7.88 7.03 10.44
CA LEU A 626 7.65 6.65 11.84
C LEU A 626 8.80 7.09 12.76
N ILE A 627 10.06 7.13 12.30
CA ILE A 627 11.15 7.76 13.07
C ILE A 627 10.82 9.22 13.36
N GLU A 628 10.42 9.96 12.31
CA GLU A 628 10.12 11.39 12.41
C GLU A 628 8.90 11.66 13.30
N VAL A 629 7.87 10.81 13.23
CA VAL A 629 6.69 10.87 14.10
C VAL A 629 7.06 10.56 15.55
N GLY A 630 7.82 9.50 15.82
CA GLY A 630 8.20 9.11 17.18
C GLY A 630 9.03 10.19 17.88
N LEU A 631 10.15 10.58 17.25
CA LEU A 631 11.09 11.58 17.77
C LEU A 631 10.59 13.03 17.62
N TRP A 632 9.53 13.25 16.84
CA TRP A 632 8.94 14.55 16.50
C TRP A 632 9.97 15.55 15.95
N LYS A 633 10.85 15.07 15.07
CA LYS A 633 11.94 15.84 14.43
C LYS A 633 12.07 15.39 12.98
N ASN A 634 12.42 16.33 12.09
CA ASN A 634 12.81 15.99 10.73
C ASN A 634 14.10 15.17 10.78
N LEU A 635 14.21 14.17 9.89
CA LEU A 635 15.48 13.51 9.67
C LEU A 635 16.38 14.50 8.90
N GLU A 636 17.45 14.97 9.53
CA GLU A 636 18.42 15.83 8.84
C GLU A 636 19.19 14.98 7.81
N ASN A 637 19.34 15.49 6.58
CA ASN A 637 20.31 14.95 5.63
C ASN A 637 21.70 15.19 6.23
N ASP A 638 22.19 14.22 6.98
CA ASP A 638 23.48 14.23 7.65
C ASP A 638 24.65 14.07 6.67
N ASP A 639 24.55 14.62 5.46
CA ASP A 639 25.65 14.65 4.50
C ASP A 639 26.77 15.63 4.93
N ASP A 640 26.54 16.44 5.99
CA ASP A 640 27.43 17.55 6.36
C ASP A 640 28.22 17.37 7.69
N SER A 641 28.06 16.29 8.46
CA SER A 641 28.67 16.24 9.83
C SER A 641 29.72 15.17 10.11
N ASP A 642 29.86 14.11 9.30
CA ASP A 642 30.94 13.13 9.45
C ASP A 642 31.75 13.04 8.15
N SER A 643 32.53 14.09 7.87
CA SER A 643 33.63 14.04 6.90
C SER A 643 34.90 13.53 7.59
N ASP A 644 34.84 12.34 8.15
CA ASP A 644 36.00 11.60 8.66
C ASP A 644 36.06 10.22 7.98
N SER A 645 36.24 10.22 6.65
CA SER A 645 37.01 9.19 5.95
C SER A 645 37.19 9.56 4.47
N ASP A 646 38.45 9.80 4.10
CA ASP A 646 38.95 9.59 2.74
C ASP A 646 38.53 8.18 2.25
N SER A 647 37.47 8.11 1.44
CA SER A 647 37.25 6.99 0.51
C SER A 647 36.29 7.44 -0.58
N ASN A 648 36.79 7.46 -1.82
CA ASN A 648 36.04 7.62 -3.07
C ASN A 648 35.11 6.42 -3.37
N ASP A 649 34.57 5.76 -2.35
CA ASP A 649 33.68 4.63 -2.53
C ASP A 649 32.24 5.16 -2.62
N GLU A 650 31.57 4.84 -3.73
CA GLU A 650 30.12 5.01 -3.91
C GLU A 650 29.42 4.59 -2.61
N GLU A 651 28.77 5.54 -1.93
CA GLU A 651 28.16 5.29 -0.62
C GLU A 651 27.24 4.06 -0.70
N ASP A 652 27.62 2.95 -0.05
CA ASP A 652 26.78 1.75 0.02
C ASP A 652 25.41 2.16 0.55
N HIS A 653 24.39 2.14 -0.33
CA HIS A 653 23.03 2.56 0.01
C HIS A 653 22.46 1.79 1.21
N TYR A 654 22.95 0.58 1.46
CA TYR A 654 22.59 -0.19 2.64
C TYR A 654 23.30 0.28 3.91
N GLU A 655 24.50 0.87 3.81
CA GLU A 655 25.19 1.50 4.94
C GLU A 655 24.44 2.74 5.42
N ARG A 656 23.88 3.54 4.50
CA ARG A 656 23.01 4.68 4.88
C ARG A 656 21.84 4.23 5.75
N ARG A 657 21.15 3.15 5.36
CA ARG A 657 20.11 2.51 6.19
C ARG A 657 20.65 2.08 7.56
N ARG A 658 21.81 1.41 7.60
CA ARG A 658 22.44 0.98 8.87
C ARG A 658 22.76 2.17 9.77
N ARG A 659 23.26 3.28 9.22
CA ARG A 659 23.54 4.53 9.95
C ARG A 659 22.27 5.12 10.56
N ILE A 660 21.18 5.22 9.79
CA ILE A 660 19.87 5.68 10.28
C ILE A 660 19.40 4.81 11.46
N CYS A 661 19.47 3.49 11.32
CA CYS A 661 19.10 2.56 12.39
C CYS A 661 19.94 2.80 13.66
N ARG A 662 21.27 2.82 13.54
CA ARG A 662 22.17 3.04 14.69
C ARG A 662 21.94 4.38 15.38
N LYS A 663 21.68 5.45 14.63
CA LYS A 663 21.52 6.81 15.17
C LYS A 663 20.18 7.01 15.88
N HIS A 664 19.10 6.42 15.37
CA HIS A 664 17.73 6.76 15.78
C HIS A 664 17.02 5.70 16.62
N LEU A 665 17.34 4.40 16.47
CA LEU A 665 16.57 3.34 17.14
C LEU A 665 16.71 3.37 18.67
N ASP A 666 17.92 3.58 19.21
CA ASP A 666 18.11 3.64 20.68
C ASP A 666 17.35 4.81 21.30
N ARG A 667 17.32 5.95 20.59
CA ARG A 667 16.53 7.12 21.02
C ARG A 667 15.04 6.85 20.93
N LEU A 668 14.58 6.15 19.88
CA LEU A 668 13.18 5.74 19.76
C LEU A 668 12.77 4.78 20.87
N ARG A 669 13.62 3.82 21.25
CA ARG A 669 13.37 2.93 22.40
C ARG A 669 13.16 3.72 23.68
N TRP A 670 14.00 4.72 23.92
CA TRP A 670 13.89 5.59 25.08
C TRP A 670 12.65 6.51 25.05
N GLU A 671 12.31 7.10 23.90
CA GLU A 671 11.23 8.09 23.79
C GLU A 671 9.83 7.46 23.54
N CYS A 672 9.76 6.29 22.90
CA CYS A 672 8.52 5.67 22.43
C CYS A 672 8.35 4.20 22.87
N GLY A 673 9.34 3.60 23.53
CA GLY A 673 9.32 2.21 23.98
C GLY A 673 9.82 1.21 22.93
N ASP A 674 10.14 0.01 23.40
CA ASP A 674 10.73 -1.07 22.57
C ASP A 674 9.81 -1.49 21.42
N THR A 675 8.50 -1.64 21.69
CA THR A 675 7.52 -2.05 20.67
C THR A 675 7.50 -1.11 19.47
N TYR A 676 7.52 0.21 19.70
CA TYR A 676 7.53 1.19 18.62
C TYR A 676 8.85 1.15 17.83
N ALA A 677 9.97 1.01 18.52
CA ALA A 677 11.28 0.91 17.87
C ALA A 677 11.45 -0.38 17.06
N ASP A 678 10.92 -1.50 17.55
CA ASP A 678 10.92 -2.79 16.84
C ASP A 678 10.05 -2.72 15.58
N VAL A 679 8.89 -2.06 15.66
CA VAL A 679 8.06 -1.76 14.48
C VAL A 679 8.85 -0.99 13.42
N VAL A 680 9.50 0.11 13.82
CA VAL A 680 10.32 0.91 12.90
C VAL A 680 11.44 0.09 12.28
N LEU A 681 12.15 -0.70 13.09
CA LEU A 681 13.22 -1.57 12.62
C LEU A 681 12.70 -2.57 11.58
N ASN A 682 11.57 -3.22 11.84
CA ASN A 682 10.98 -4.18 10.92
C ASN A 682 10.59 -3.52 9.58
N CYS A 683 10.07 -2.30 9.59
CA CYS A 683 9.80 -1.54 8.36
C CYS A 683 11.07 -1.25 7.55
N LEU A 684 12.17 -0.86 8.21
CA LEU A 684 13.43 -0.51 7.55
C LEU A 684 14.18 -1.74 7.01
N MET A 685 14.01 -2.88 7.67
CA MET A 685 14.67 -4.16 7.32
C MET A 685 13.83 -5.04 6.40
N ILE A 686 12.74 -4.51 5.83
CA ILE A 686 11.89 -5.26 4.91
C ILE A 686 12.67 -5.82 3.72
N ASP A 687 12.36 -7.05 3.34
CA ASP A 687 12.90 -7.67 2.13
C ASP A 687 12.18 -7.12 0.89
N SER A 688 12.93 -6.91 -0.19
CA SER A 688 12.42 -6.38 -1.45
C SER A 688 12.42 -7.41 -2.59
N SER A 689 12.56 -8.69 -2.26
CA SER A 689 12.46 -9.84 -3.17
C SER A 689 11.06 -9.96 -3.81
N ASP A 690 10.97 -10.64 -4.96
CA ASP A 690 9.74 -10.73 -5.78
C ASP A 690 8.95 -12.02 -5.61
N ASP A 691 9.50 -12.99 -4.91
CA ASP A 691 8.92 -14.31 -4.78
C ASP A 691 7.64 -14.29 -3.93
N GLU A 692 6.75 -15.23 -4.19
CA GLU A 692 5.44 -15.29 -3.54
C GLU A 692 5.56 -15.48 -2.02
N ALA A 693 6.62 -16.15 -1.56
CA ALA A 693 6.92 -16.29 -0.15
C ALA A 693 7.28 -14.94 0.50
N ALA A 694 8.06 -14.09 -0.18
CA ALA A 694 8.37 -12.74 0.29
C ALA A 694 7.13 -11.85 0.36
N LYS A 695 6.23 -11.92 -0.64
CA LYS A 695 4.97 -11.15 -0.60
C LYS A 695 4.01 -11.61 0.48
N ALA A 696 3.96 -12.93 0.75
CA ALA A 696 3.20 -13.46 1.88
C ALA A 696 3.80 -12.97 3.22
N SER A 697 5.13 -13.00 3.32
CA SER A 697 5.87 -12.49 4.49
C SER A 697 5.68 -10.98 4.69
N GLU A 698 5.63 -10.19 3.61
CA GLU A 698 5.35 -8.76 3.64
C GLU A 698 3.92 -8.48 4.15
N ARG A 699 2.92 -9.22 3.65
CA ARG A 699 1.53 -9.10 4.14
C ARG A 699 1.45 -9.42 5.64
N GLU A 700 2.13 -10.48 6.05
CA GLU A 700 2.20 -10.86 7.46
C GLU A 700 2.88 -9.77 8.29
N LEU A 701 3.99 -9.22 7.80
CA LEU A 701 4.71 -8.13 8.45
C LEU A 701 3.84 -6.88 8.61
N CYS A 702 3.12 -6.46 7.58
CA CYS A 702 2.22 -5.32 7.62
C CYS A 702 1.11 -5.49 8.68
N GLY A 703 0.50 -6.68 8.76
CA GLY A 703 -0.45 -6.98 9.84
C GLY A 703 0.19 -6.92 11.23
N ARG A 704 1.46 -7.34 11.36
CA ARG A 704 2.16 -7.42 12.66
C ARG A 704 2.51 -6.02 13.14
N ILE A 705 2.97 -5.16 12.24
CA ILE A 705 3.23 -3.74 12.48
C ILE A 705 1.98 -3.06 13.06
N VAL A 706 0.79 -3.30 12.48
CA VAL A 706 -0.47 -2.76 13.02
C VAL A 706 -0.71 -3.29 14.44
N ALA A 707 -0.63 -4.60 14.64
CA ALA A 707 -0.89 -5.24 15.93
C ALA A 707 0.08 -4.80 17.04
N ASP A 708 1.33 -4.53 16.69
CA ASP A 708 2.36 -4.07 17.62
C ASP A 708 2.13 -2.60 18.00
N LEU A 709 1.78 -1.74 17.04
CA LEU A 709 1.44 -0.34 17.30
C LEU A 709 0.18 -0.15 18.17
N GLU A 710 -0.77 -1.09 18.14
CA GLU A 710 -1.92 -1.11 19.06
C GLU A 710 -1.53 -1.30 20.53
N ASN A 711 -0.35 -1.88 20.79
CA ASN A 711 0.17 -2.06 22.14
C ASN A 711 0.96 -0.84 22.64
N CYS A 712 1.20 0.16 21.79
CA CYS A 712 1.86 1.41 22.17
C CYS A 712 0.87 2.34 22.87
N GLN A 713 1.05 2.52 24.19
CA GLN A 713 0.26 3.41 25.04
C GLN A 713 1.17 4.46 25.68
N ALA A 714 0.63 5.68 25.84
CA ALA A 714 1.40 6.87 26.24
C ALA A 714 1.46 7.10 27.74
#